data_AF-A0A352L5B8-F1
#
_entry.id   AF-A0A352L5B8-F1
#
_cell.length_a   1.000
_cell.length_b   1.000
_cell.length_c   1.000
_cell.angle_alpha   90.00
_cell.angle_beta   90.00
_cell.angle_gamma   90.00
#
_symmetry.space_group_name_H-M   'P 1'
#
loop_
_entity.id
_entity.type
_entity.pdbx_description
1 polymer ?
#
loop_
_entity_poly.entity_id
_entity_poly.type
_entity_poly.pdbx_seq_one_letter_code
_entity_poly.pdbx_strand_id
1 'polypeptide(L)'
;MQILATVLLAVMLPPSLCSARMQAANDEFPELERMPFSDRLRSIDRRSEPRRPAPSAGDDFPSLNDRLPTDPDDMSADEIRSLPPQATDLPPDSSAGIDRSHIDWTVQRVSAVDLEVGREWRFEHGSATMTPAEESDYADLIRLALNRRRLITSGIPDGVGAESAWQSAFYRYEQVRRQAWGQGNLTLSGRVTLQLDPFSGQNGTLVSPLDQNFSAAGQTRYSLLQDMITHPGEFTGRPVVLYGIFTPSGTVKVAASGALEGEESEFAVQRGTFRSLSRPGSIAVVDAMGFRSSVESDNSTAWPVTPRRDMPVLLKGWFVKLWGTSPLLFAESLKVLSPIPWRAEIIDNVANRRRLTSDESWLYHETLRQLQVTSLPAQRELAREQQLARMKQLRADLQVQIVADRQKLEDRFQRETASGADKNDCQRRLEEGLRRLQRQLAARDARFAGWLKQPTRFPLFVDVFQNPEYWQGRLLTLRGHVRRVMTHPGDPQLFQGRPLHELWLFTEDSQHIPTVVVCPTLPRDFPAGAEIVDSVQVTGCFFKTYVYRAQNETRVAPLLLAGHIEWLPTASQVLSLVRDGELPADSPLAAQAREMDTDRPEDLLVLLTAVLAVLVAMTVWSRVQKDRRERQRVLRLVDEPATFRQT
;
A
#
# COMPACT_ATOMS: atom_id res chain seq x y z
N MET A 1 -19.49 -20.44 65.77
CA MET A 1 -19.86 -20.17 64.35
C MET A 1 -21.13 -19.34 64.35
N GLN A 2 -21.10 -18.02 64.10
CA GLN A 2 -22.36 -17.24 63.94
C GLN A 2 -22.23 -15.81 63.35
N ILE A 3 -21.07 -15.41 62.79
CA ILE A 3 -20.82 -14.02 62.32
C ILE A 3 -20.59 -13.96 60.79
N LEU A 4 -20.55 -15.09 60.10
CA LEU A 4 -20.14 -15.21 58.69
C LEU A 4 -21.30 -15.23 57.67
N ALA A 5 -22.53 -14.94 58.10
CA ALA A 5 -23.74 -15.06 57.26
C ALA A 5 -24.22 -13.73 56.64
N THR A 6 -23.70 -12.58 57.07
CA THR A 6 -24.36 -11.27 56.87
C THR A 6 -23.72 -10.38 55.78
N VAL A 7 -22.69 -10.85 55.08
CA VAL A 7 -21.91 -10.02 54.12
C VAL A 7 -22.24 -10.34 52.66
N LEU A 8 -22.91 -11.45 52.38
CA LEU A 8 -23.02 -12.03 51.02
C LEU A 8 -24.39 -11.78 50.33
N LEU A 9 -25.16 -10.80 50.79
CA LEU A 9 -26.54 -10.54 50.32
C LEU A 9 -26.82 -9.06 49.96
N ALA A 10 -25.80 -8.34 49.48
CA ALA A 10 -25.87 -6.88 49.22
C ALA A 10 -25.48 -6.45 47.80
N VAL A 11 -25.42 -7.37 46.82
CA VAL A 11 -25.01 -7.07 45.43
C VAL A 11 -25.94 -7.73 44.41
N MET A 12 -27.23 -7.41 44.45
CA MET A 12 -28.15 -7.53 43.29
C MET A 12 -29.36 -6.59 43.45
N LEU A 13 -29.41 -5.53 42.66
CA LEU A 13 -30.58 -4.91 41.99
C LEU A 13 -30.10 -3.64 41.22
N PRO A 14 -30.77 -3.22 40.13
CA PRO A 14 -30.19 -2.27 39.16
C PRO A 14 -30.62 -0.80 39.37
N PRO A 15 -29.84 0.17 38.84
CA PRO A 15 -30.35 1.50 38.52
C PRO A 15 -31.06 1.49 37.16
N SER A 16 -32.27 2.06 37.11
CA SER A 16 -33.03 2.25 35.87
C SER A 16 -32.81 3.64 35.26
N LEU A 17 -32.95 3.71 33.93
CA LEU A 17 -33.40 4.87 33.15
C LEU A 17 -32.89 6.28 33.55
N CYS A 18 -31.90 6.78 32.81
CA CYS A 18 -31.77 8.21 32.54
C CYS A 18 -31.63 8.44 31.02
N SER A 19 -32.71 8.89 30.38
CA SER A 19 -32.72 9.19 28.94
C SER A 19 -32.19 10.61 28.69
N ALA A 20 -30.87 10.72 28.55
CA ALA A 20 -30.22 11.95 28.09
C ALA A 20 -30.25 12.01 26.55
N ARG A 21 -31.31 12.61 25.99
CA ARG A 21 -31.51 12.77 24.54
C ARG A 21 -30.57 13.82 23.94
N MET A 22 -29.28 13.49 23.85
CA MET A 22 -28.28 14.39 23.29
C MET A 22 -28.29 14.31 21.76
N GLN A 23 -28.62 15.42 21.10
CA GLN A 23 -28.60 15.52 19.65
C GLN A 23 -27.14 15.60 19.17
N ALA A 24 -26.60 14.48 18.69
CA ALA A 24 -25.45 14.53 17.79
C ALA A 24 -25.89 15.24 16.50
N ALA A 25 -25.16 16.29 16.10
CA ALA A 25 -25.40 16.96 14.84
C ALA A 25 -24.87 16.09 13.69
N ASN A 26 -25.69 15.85 12.67
CA ASN A 26 -25.25 15.25 11.41
C ASN A 26 -24.49 16.30 10.58
N ASP A 27 -23.28 16.67 11.04
CA ASP A 27 -22.37 17.52 10.27
C ASP A 27 -21.66 16.66 9.21
N GLU A 28 -22.31 16.61 8.05
CA GLU A 28 -21.92 15.86 6.86
C GLU A 28 -20.59 16.36 6.27
N PHE A 29 -19.47 15.76 6.71
CA PHE A 29 -18.17 16.00 6.11
C PHE A 29 -18.16 15.52 4.65
N PRO A 30 -17.65 16.33 3.70
CA PRO A 30 -17.79 16.03 2.27
C PRO A 30 -17.02 14.77 1.89
N GLU A 31 -17.70 13.91 1.13
CA GLU A 31 -17.13 12.71 0.52
C GLU A 31 -16.01 13.06 -0.48
N LEU A 32 -15.15 12.08 -0.75
CA LEU A 32 -14.02 12.20 -1.69
C LEU A 32 -14.47 12.50 -3.13
N GLU A 33 -15.76 12.31 -3.46
CA GLU A 33 -16.36 12.68 -4.74
C GLU A 33 -16.40 14.20 -4.99
N ARG A 34 -16.22 15.05 -3.96
CA ARG A 34 -16.11 16.51 -4.14
C ARG A 34 -14.68 17.00 -4.43
N MET A 35 -13.89 16.20 -5.14
CA MET A 35 -12.69 16.68 -5.84
C MET A 35 -13.08 17.16 -7.25
N PRO A 36 -12.64 18.36 -7.69
CA PRO A 36 -12.95 18.87 -9.03
C PRO A 36 -12.07 18.17 -10.08
N PHE A 37 -12.47 16.97 -10.48
CA PHE A 37 -11.92 16.28 -11.64
C PHE A 37 -12.70 16.68 -12.90
N SER A 38 -11.97 17.14 -13.93
CA SER A 38 -12.47 17.77 -15.17
C SER A 38 -13.21 19.11 -15.02
N ASP A 39 -13.05 19.94 -16.06
CA ASP A 39 -13.81 21.15 -16.42
C ASP A 39 -14.05 22.24 -15.37
N ARG A 40 -13.00 23.06 -15.15
CA ARG A 40 -12.95 24.46 -15.65
C ARG A 40 -11.67 25.19 -15.23
N LEU A 41 -10.92 25.69 -16.21
CA LEU A 41 -10.25 27.01 -16.18
C LEU A 41 -9.69 27.34 -17.57
N ARG A 42 -10.30 28.32 -18.27
CA ARG A 42 -9.67 28.95 -19.44
C ARG A 42 -8.82 30.14 -18.98
N SER A 43 -7.69 30.35 -19.66
CA SER A 43 -6.99 31.63 -19.82
C SER A 43 -6.82 32.53 -18.58
N ILE A 44 -5.65 32.45 -17.94
CA ILE A 44 -4.97 33.63 -17.38
C ILE A 44 -3.55 33.61 -17.93
N ASP A 45 -3.12 34.70 -18.57
CA ASP A 45 -1.80 34.82 -19.18
C ASP A 45 -0.66 34.79 -18.17
N ARG A 46 0.43 34.10 -18.53
CA ARG A 46 1.77 34.34 -17.97
C ARG A 46 2.71 34.80 -19.07
N ARG A 47 2.89 36.11 -19.20
CA ARG A 47 4.01 36.66 -19.97
C ARG A 47 5.33 36.42 -19.23
N SER A 48 6.37 36.21 -20.03
CA SER A 48 7.73 35.87 -19.64
C SER A 48 8.46 36.97 -18.87
N GLU A 49 9.21 36.57 -17.84
CA GLU A 49 10.30 37.37 -17.28
C GLU A 49 11.67 36.84 -17.77
N PRO A 50 12.60 37.73 -18.19
CA PRO A 50 13.97 37.35 -18.51
C PRO A 50 14.91 37.49 -17.30
N ARG A 51 15.88 36.58 -17.15
CA ARG A 51 16.98 36.69 -16.17
C ARG A 51 17.82 37.96 -16.39
N ARG A 52 18.14 38.69 -15.31
CA ARG A 52 19.34 39.57 -15.18
C ARG A 52 19.73 39.75 -13.69
N PRO A 53 20.94 40.25 -13.36
CA PRO A 53 21.55 40.10 -12.04
C PRO A 53 21.29 41.26 -11.05
N ALA A 54 21.65 41.03 -9.78
CA ALA A 54 21.77 42.05 -8.72
C ALA A 54 22.85 43.11 -9.06
N PRO A 55 22.86 44.33 -8.47
CA PRO A 55 23.07 44.51 -7.03
C PRO A 55 22.42 45.75 -6.34
N SER A 56 22.72 45.90 -5.04
CA SER A 56 22.68 47.13 -4.22
C SER A 56 21.31 47.63 -3.71
N ALA A 57 21.36 48.59 -2.77
CA ALA A 57 20.25 49.00 -1.89
C ALA A 57 20.08 50.52 -1.86
N GLY A 58 18.87 50.98 -1.52
CA GLY A 58 18.54 52.40 -1.31
C GLY A 58 17.05 52.70 -1.44
N ASP A 59 16.37 52.78 -0.30
CA ASP A 59 15.26 53.67 0.12
C ASP A 59 13.98 53.92 -0.72
N ASP A 60 12.96 54.32 0.04
CA ASP A 60 11.70 55.04 -0.27
C ASP A 60 10.58 54.46 -1.17
N PHE A 61 9.38 54.42 -0.56
CA PHE A 61 8.07 54.36 -1.23
C PHE A 61 7.60 55.77 -1.65
N PRO A 62 6.78 55.87 -2.71
CA PRO A 62 5.49 56.54 -2.52
C PRO A 62 4.29 55.77 -3.13
N SER A 63 3.14 56.44 -3.23
CA SER A 63 1.79 55.84 -3.22
C SER A 63 1.06 55.73 -4.57
N LEU A 64 -0.16 55.15 -4.50
CA LEU A 64 -1.24 55.24 -5.49
C LEU A 64 -1.42 56.66 -6.06
N ASN A 65 -1.78 56.81 -7.34
CA ASN A 65 -3.18 57.03 -7.74
C ASN A 65 -3.45 56.95 -9.27
N ASP A 66 -4.74 56.79 -9.61
CA ASP A 66 -5.45 57.18 -10.85
C ASP A 66 -4.91 56.82 -12.25
N ARG A 67 -5.67 55.99 -12.99
CA ARG A 67 -6.50 56.45 -14.15
C ARG A 67 -7.35 55.35 -14.82
N LEU A 68 -8.67 55.60 -14.82
CA LEU A 68 -9.64 55.24 -15.87
C LEU A 68 -9.67 56.39 -16.94
N PRO A 69 -10.42 56.37 -18.07
CA PRO A 69 -11.63 55.56 -18.39
C PRO A 69 -11.74 55.06 -19.87
N THR A 70 -12.97 54.69 -20.28
CA THR A 70 -13.53 54.59 -21.67
C THR A 70 -12.93 53.53 -22.63
N ASP A 71 -13.68 52.81 -23.48
CA ASP A 71 -15.15 52.74 -23.70
C ASP A 71 -15.57 51.36 -24.30
N PRO A 72 -16.88 51.05 -24.45
CA PRO A 72 -17.40 49.73 -24.87
C PRO A 72 -17.75 49.64 -26.39
N ASP A 73 -18.72 48.77 -26.73
CA ASP A 73 -19.31 48.46 -28.05
C ASP A 73 -18.43 47.56 -28.97
N ASP A 74 -18.94 46.65 -29.81
CA ASP A 74 -20.33 46.26 -30.17
C ASP A 74 -20.40 44.76 -30.61
N MET A 75 -21.51 44.35 -31.25
CA MET A 75 -21.74 43.15 -32.07
C MET A 75 -22.25 41.87 -31.37
N SER A 76 -23.55 41.90 -31.06
CA SER A 76 -24.56 40.91 -31.52
C SER A 76 -24.21 39.42 -31.58
N ALA A 77 -25.01 38.60 -30.87
CA ALA A 77 -25.33 37.25 -31.33
C ALA A 77 -26.44 37.29 -32.41
N ASP A 78 -26.49 36.29 -33.29
CA ASP A 78 -27.72 35.89 -33.99
C ASP A 78 -27.67 34.39 -34.34
N GLU A 79 -28.80 33.79 -34.72
CA GLU A 79 -29.12 32.38 -34.43
C GLU A 79 -29.64 31.53 -35.64
N ILE A 80 -29.83 30.22 -35.42
CA ILE A 80 -30.83 29.32 -36.07
C ILE A 80 -30.54 28.64 -37.45
N ARG A 81 -30.98 27.34 -37.56
CA ARG A 81 -31.19 26.44 -38.75
C ARG A 81 -29.97 25.85 -39.48
N SER A 82 -30.01 24.75 -40.26
CA SER A 82 -30.80 23.48 -40.42
C SER A 82 -30.33 22.82 -41.74
N LEU A 83 -30.39 21.52 -42.07
CA LEU A 83 -30.75 20.20 -41.46
C LEU A 83 -29.96 19.10 -42.27
N PRO A 84 -29.89 17.81 -41.85
CA PRO A 84 -28.92 16.83 -42.39
C PRO A 84 -29.42 15.94 -43.56
N PRO A 85 -28.51 15.29 -44.31
CA PRO A 85 -28.74 14.01 -45.01
C PRO A 85 -28.33 12.81 -44.11
N GLN A 86 -29.10 11.74 -43.93
CA GLN A 86 -29.69 10.74 -44.84
C GLN A 86 -28.74 9.55 -45.14
N ALA A 87 -29.26 8.32 -45.02
CA ALA A 87 -28.50 7.07 -44.99
C ALA A 87 -28.48 6.34 -46.36
N THR A 88 -27.62 5.32 -46.49
CA THR A 88 -27.52 4.45 -47.67
C THR A 88 -27.28 3.00 -47.25
N ASP A 89 -28.06 2.06 -47.78
CA ASP A 89 -27.96 0.63 -47.47
C ASP A 89 -26.98 -0.12 -48.39
N LEU A 90 -26.20 -1.07 -47.84
CA LEU A 90 -25.59 -2.18 -48.59
C LEU A 90 -25.53 -3.46 -47.71
N PRO A 91 -25.52 -4.68 -48.32
CA PRO A 91 -25.73 -5.96 -47.63
C PRO A 91 -24.44 -6.56 -47.00
N PRO A 92 -24.54 -7.66 -46.20
CA PRO A 92 -23.52 -7.98 -45.19
C PRO A 92 -22.48 -9.04 -45.59
N ASP A 93 -21.24 -8.82 -45.14
CA ASP A 93 -20.26 -9.88 -44.85
C ASP A 93 -20.28 -10.19 -43.33
N SER A 94 -21.15 -11.12 -42.93
CA SER A 94 -21.40 -11.43 -41.51
C SER A 94 -20.42 -12.46 -40.94
N SER A 95 -19.18 -12.06 -40.65
CA SER A 95 -18.14 -12.96 -40.09
C SER A 95 -17.32 -12.42 -38.92
N ALA A 96 -17.85 -11.46 -38.15
CA ALA A 96 -17.40 -11.13 -36.78
C ALA A 96 -18.55 -10.46 -36.00
N GLY A 97 -19.09 -11.15 -34.99
CA GLY A 97 -20.36 -10.78 -34.34
C GLY A 97 -20.28 -9.70 -33.26
N ILE A 98 -19.88 -8.47 -33.59
CA ILE A 98 -20.13 -7.27 -32.77
C ILE A 98 -20.60 -6.14 -33.69
N ASP A 99 -21.72 -5.50 -33.36
CA ASP A 99 -22.15 -4.28 -34.04
C ASP A 99 -21.26 -3.10 -33.61
N ARG A 100 -20.36 -2.69 -34.50
CA ARG A 100 -19.41 -1.61 -34.27
C ARG A 100 -20.06 -0.23 -34.10
N SER A 101 -21.33 -0.06 -34.49
CA SER A 101 -22.05 1.22 -34.34
C SER A 101 -22.48 1.53 -32.91
N HIS A 102 -22.58 0.52 -32.03
CA HIS A 102 -23.01 0.68 -30.64
C HIS A 102 -21.88 1.01 -29.65
N ILE A 103 -20.61 0.97 -30.07
CA ILE A 103 -19.48 1.42 -29.26
C ILE A 103 -19.19 2.90 -29.59
N ASP A 104 -19.73 3.82 -28.78
CA ASP A 104 -19.49 5.25 -28.96
C ASP A 104 -18.08 5.66 -28.48
N TRP A 105 -17.12 5.53 -29.39
CA TRP A 105 -15.73 5.96 -29.22
C TRP A 105 -15.56 7.49 -29.10
N THR A 106 -16.62 8.29 -29.24
CA THR A 106 -16.53 9.76 -29.18
C THR A 106 -16.68 10.32 -27.76
N VAL A 107 -17.42 9.61 -26.88
CA VAL A 107 -17.73 10.03 -25.50
C VAL A 107 -16.50 10.03 -24.57
N GLN A 108 -15.46 9.26 -24.91
CA GLN A 108 -14.14 9.41 -24.27
C GLN A 108 -13.03 9.45 -25.32
N ARG A 109 -12.42 10.64 -25.50
CA ARG A 109 -11.07 10.79 -26.08
C ARG A 109 -9.96 10.28 -25.15
N VAL A 110 -10.14 9.09 -24.59
CA VAL A 110 -9.04 8.28 -24.07
C VAL A 110 -8.39 7.66 -25.30
N SER A 111 -7.28 8.25 -25.75
CA SER A 111 -6.62 7.86 -27.00
C SER A 111 -6.04 6.45 -26.89
N ALA A 112 -6.84 5.44 -27.23
CA ALA A 112 -6.35 4.09 -27.49
C ALA A 112 -5.31 4.10 -28.64
N VAL A 113 -5.47 5.06 -29.56
CA VAL A 113 -4.54 5.39 -30.66
C VAL A 113 -3.14 5.73 -30.15
N ASP A 114 -2.95 6.13 -28.88
CA ASP A 114 -1.62 6.42 -28.34
C ASP A 114 -0.76 5.16 -28.16
N LEU A 115 -1.34 4.01 -27.76
CA LEU A 115 -0.62 2.73 -27.62
C LEU A 115 -0.95 1.69 -28.71
N GLU A 116 -2.04 1.89 -29.44
CA GLU A 116 -2.38 1.10 -30.62
C GLU A 116 -1.29 1.21 -31.69
N VAL A 117 -0.84 0.07 -32.18
CA VAL A 117 0.03 0.01 -33.35
C VAL A 117 -0.84 -0.08 -34.62
N GLY A 118 -1.37 1.07 -35.02
CA GLY A 118 -2.49 1.19 -35.98
C GLY A 118 -2.15 0.87 -37.44
N ARG A 119 -2.08 -0.42 -37.78
CA ARG A 119 -2.26 -0.94 -39.14
C ARG A 119 -3.08 -2.23 -39.10
N GLU A 120 -3.63 -2.65 -40.22
CA GLU A 120 -4.20 -4.00 -40.33
C GLU A 120 -3.08 -5.05 -40.31
N TRP A 121 -3.13 -5.94 -39.32
CA TRP A 121 -2.13 -6.98 -39.08
C TRP A 121 -2.60 -8.32 -39.65
N ARG A 122 -1.75 -9.05 -40.39
CA ARG A 122 -2.17 -10.23 -41.15
C ARG A 122 -1.78 -11.54 -40.46
N PHE A 123 -2.04 -11.64 -39.15
CA PHE A 123 -1.74 -12.84 -38.38
C PHE A 123 -2.83 -13.92 -38.50
N GLU A 124 -2.41 -15.16 -38.73
CA GLU A 124 -3.28 -16.33 -38.74
C GLU A 124 -3.53 -16.84 -37.31
N HIS A 125 -4.60 -16.33 -36.68
CA HIS A 125 -5.04 -16.76 -35.35
C HIS A 125 -5.38 -18.26 -35.33
N GLY A 126 -4.83 -18.99 -34.35
CA GLY A 126 -5.05 -20.43 -34.17
C GLY A 126 -3.87 -21.29 -34.62
N SER A 127 -2.98 -20.77 -35.47
CA SER A 127 -1.72 -21.45 -35.79
C SER A 127 -0.71 -21.29 -34.65
N ALA A 128 0.01 -22.37 -34.33
CA ALA A 128 1.13 -22.38 -33.37
C ALA A 128 2.50 -22.18 -34.06
N THR A 129 2.50 -21.58 -35.25
CA THR A 129 3.68 -21.13 -35.99
C THR A 129 3.45 -19.71 -36.53
N MET A 130 4.51 -19.12 -37.08
CA MET A 130 4.46 -17.91 -37.92
C MET A 130 4.96 -18.27 -39.32
N THR A 131 4.33 -17.70 -40.35
CA THR A 131 4.92 -17.63 -41.69
C THR A 131 6.01 -16.54 -41.75
N PRO A 132 6.91 -16.53 -42.75
CA PRO A 132 7.90 -15.45 -42.88
C PRO A 132 7.28 -14.06 -43.04
N ALA A 133 6.07 -13.96 -43.60
CA ALA A 133 5.32 -12.71 -43.68
C ALA A 133 4.83 -12.26 -42.29
N GLU A 134 4.30 -13.19 -41.49
CA GLU A 134 3.94 -12.91 -40.10
C GLU A 134 5.15 -12.59 -39.23
N GLU A 135 6.32 -13.18 -39.48
CA GLU A 135 7.55 -12.84 -38.74
C GLU A 135 7.97 -11.39 -39.02
N SER A 136 7.88 -10.93 -40.27
CA SER A 136 8.14 -9.53 -40.61
C SER A 136 7.07 -8.58 -40.08
N ASP A 137 5.78 -8.96 -40.10
CA ASP A 137 4.71 -8.21 -39.42
C ASP A 137 5.00 -8.13 -37.90
N TYR A 138 5.51 -9.19 -37.29
CA TYR A 138 5.83 -9.20 -35.87
C TYR A 138 7.04 -8.32 -35.53
N ALA A 139 8.10 -8.35 -36.33
CA ALA A 139 9.23 -7.43 -36.19
C ALA A 139 8.80 -5.96 -36.33
N ASP A 140 7.88 -5.67 -37.24
CA ASP A 140 7.28 -4.34 -37.40
C ASP A 140 6.43 -3.92 -36.19
N LEU A 141 5.65 -4.84 -35.62
CA LEU A 141 4.88 -4.59 -34.40
C LEU A 141 5.81 -4.23 -33.23
N ILE A 142 6.91 -4.98 -33.05
CA ILE A 142 7.95 -4.69 -32.05
C ILE A 142 8.56 -3.29 -32.29
N ARG A 143 9.04 -3.03 -33.52
CA ARG A 143 9.66 -1.76 -33.92
C ARG A 143 8.77 -0.55 -33.67
N LEU A 144 7.48 -0.66 -34.01
CA LEU A 144 6.51 0.41 -33.82
C LEU A 144 6.08 0.57 -32.36
N ALA A 145 5.93 -0.52 -31.59
CA ALA A 145 5.64 -0.47 -30.16
C ALA A 145 6.75 0.25 -29.36
N LEU A 146 8.02 -0.07 -29.64
CA LEU A 146 9.18 0.60 -29.06
C LEU A 146 9.24 2.09 -29.43
N ASN A 147 8.98 2.42 -30.70
CA ASN A 147 8.93 3.82 -31.14
C ASN A 147 7.75 4.58 -30.54
N ARG A 148 6.64 3.92 -30.17
CA ARG A 148 5.46 4.56 -29.58
C ARG A 148 5.76 5.29 -28.27
N ARG A 149 6.66 4.73 -27.45
CA ARG A 149 7.13 5.36 -26.19
C ARG A 149 7.80 6.71 -26.42
N ARG A 150 8.49 6.87 -27.56
CA ARG A 150 9.12 8.14 -27.96
C ARG A 150 8.07 9.16 -28.41
N LEU A 151 7.10 8.73 -29.23
CA LEU A 151 6.07 9.59 -29.82
C LEU A 151 5.08 10.18 -28.80
N ILE A 152 4.72 9.43 -27.75
CA ILE A 152 3.77 9.91 -26.73
C ILE A 152 4.21 11.22 -26.06
N THR A 153 5.51 11.51 -26.01
CA THR A 153 6.05 12.77 -25.44
C THR A 153 5.51 14.06 -26.07
N SER A 154 5.00 14.03 -27.32
CA SER A 154 4.52 15.22 -28.02
C SER A 154 3.03 15.54 -27.85
N GLY A 155 2.25 14.70 -27.16
CA GLY A 155 0.78 14.82 -27.09
C GLY A 155 0.19 15.01 -25.68
N ILE A 156 1.03 15.08 -24.65
CA ILE A 156 0.59 15.07 -23.24
C ILE A 156 0.24 16.50 -22.76
N PRO A 157 -0.86 16.70 -22.00
CA PRO A 157 -1.19 17.99 -21.42
C PRO A 157 -0.15 18.52 -20.42
N ASP A 158 -0.02 19.85 -20.36
CA ASP A 158 0.86 20.53 -19.39
C ASP A 158 0.61 20.06 -17.96
N GLY A 159 1.69 19.63 -17.28
CA GLY A 159 1.65 19.19 -15.90
C GLY A 159 1.33 17.70 -15.67
N VAL A 160 1.23 16.88 -16.72
CA VAL A 160 1.23 15.41 -16.61
C VAL A 160 2.58 14.84 -17.07
N GLY A 161 3.25 14.07 -16.21
CA GLY A 161 4.50 13.39 -16.51
C GLY A 161 4.36 12.31 -17.59
N ALA A 162 5.25 12.29 -18.57
CA ALA A 162 5.15 11.38 -19.72
C ALA A 162 5.21 9.89 -19.36
N GLU A 163 6.01 9.52 -18.35
CA GLU A 163 6.03 8.14 -17.85
C GLU A 163 4.70 7.77 -17.17
N SER A 164 4.03 8.70 -16.48
CA SER A 164 2.68 8.46 -15.93
C SER A 164 1.65 8.23 -17.04
N ALA A 165 1.67 9.07 -18.08
CA ALA A 165 0.78 8.91 -19.23
C ALA A 165 0.99 7.54 -19.91
N TRP A 166 2.25 7.16 -20.16
CA TRP A 166 2.65 5.85 -20.69
C TRP A 166 2.18 4.69 -19.80
N GLN A 167 2.52 4.69 -18.51
CA GLN A 167 2.19 3.61 -17.58
C GLN A 167 0.68 3.46 -17.31
N SER A 168 -0.09 4.54 -17.45
CA SER A 168 -1.55 4.54 -17.32
C SER A 168 -2.28 4.11 -18.59
N ALA A 169 -1.72 4.39 -19.77
CA ALA A 169 -2.32 4.05 -21.06
C ALA A 169 -2.57 2.54 -21.23
N PHE A 170 -1.72 1.68 -20.66
CA PHE A 170 -1.90 0.23 -20.70
C PHE A 170 -3.21 -0.26 -20.03
N TYR A 171 -3.67 0.40 -18.96
CA TYR A 171 -4.88 -0.01 -18.23
C TYR A 171 -6.18 0.44 -18.90
N ARG A 172 -6.11 1.53 -19.68
CA ARG A 172 -7.27 2.16 -20.32
C ARG A 172 -7.97 1.25 -21.34
N TYR A 173 -7.23 0.41 -22.07
CA TYR A 173 -7.86 -0.50 -23.04
C TYR A 173 -8.70 -1.59 -22.37
N GLU A 174 -8.21 -2.21 -21.28
CA GLU A 174 -9.01 -3.16 -20.48
C GLU A 174 -10.29 -2.49 -19.94
N GLN A 175 -10.19 -1.24 -19.48
CA GLN A 175 -11.33 -0.51 -18.95
C GLN A 175 -12.43 -0.30 -20.02
N VAL A 176 -12.08 0.10 -21.24
CA VAL A 176 -13.06 0.30 -22.33
C VAL A 176 -13.75 -1.02 -22.70
N ARG A 177 -13.00 -2.13 -22.83
CA ARG A 177 -13.58 -3.47 -23.06
C ARG A 177 -14.53 -3.88 -21.92
N ARG A 178 -14.13 -3.63 -20.67
CA ARG A 178 -14.94 -3.91 -19.47
C ARG A 178 -16.21 -3.05 -19.39
N GLN A 179 -16.14 -1.79 -19.86
CA GLN A 179 -17.31 -0.91 -19.94
C GLN A 179 -18.29 -1.41 -21.01
N ALA A 180 -17.80 -1.75 -22.20
CA ALA A 180 -18.64 -2.35 -23.26
C ALA A 180 -19.29 -3.66 -22.79
N TRP A 181 -18.58 -4.51 -22.05
CA TRP A 181 -19.15 -5.70 -21.38
C TRP A 181 -20.25 -5.33 -20.38
N GLY A 182 -20.01 -4.34 -19.51
CA GLY A 182 -21.01 -3.87 -18.53
C GLY A 182 -22.25 -3.24 -19.16
N GLN A 183 -22.15 -2.71 -20.37
CA GLN A 183 -23.25 -2.17 -21.18
C GLN A 183 -23.97 -3.23 -22.02
N GLY A 184 -23.44 -4.47 -22.12
CA GLY A 184 -23.96 -5.52 -22.99
C GLY A 184 -23.50 -5.45 -24.45
N ASN A 185 -22.67 -4.45 -24.81
CA ASN A 185 -22.12 -4.24 -26.15
C ASN A 185 -21.01 -5.23 -26.53
N LEU A 186 -20.57 -6.09 -25.60
CA LEU A 186 -19.56 -7.12 -25.81
C LEU A 186 -20.06 -8.46 -25.25
N THR A 187 -20.04 -9.52 -26.07
CA THR A 187 -20.49 -10.87 -25.68
C THR A 187 -19.36 -11.89 -25.78
N LEU A 188 -18.98 -12.48 -24.63
CA LEU A 188 -17.93 -13.50 -24.51
C LEU A 188 -18.48 -14.89 -24.81
N SER A 189 -18.98 -15.08 -26.03
CA SER A 189 -19.58 -16.33 -26.50
C SER A 189 -18.51 -17.36 -26.88
N GLY A 190 -18.16 -18.24 -25.95
CA GLY A 190 -17.29 -19.38 -26.25
C GLY A 190 -17.20 -20.38 -25.10
N ARG A 191 -17.45 -21.66 -25.40
CA ARG A 191 -17.00 -22.76 -24.53
C ARG A 191 -15.49 -22.92 -24.71
N VAL A 192 -14.71 -22.11 -24.01
CA VAL A 192 -13.30 -22.45 -23.76
C VAL A 192 -13.31 -23.68 -22.86
N THR A 193 -13.14 -24.85 -23.48
CA THR A 193 -12.75 -26.06 -22.77
C THR A 193 -11.35 -25.84 -22.22
N LEU A 194 -11.29 -25.25 -21.02
CA LEU A 194 -10.09 -25.24 -20.20
C LEU A 194 -9.67 -26.69 -20.01
N GLN A 195 -8.66 -27.09 -20.76
CA GLN A 195 -8.16 -28.45 -20.74
C GLN A 195 -7.59 -28.71 -19.35
N LEU A 196 -8.31 -29.54 -18.57
CA LEU A 196 -7.89 -29.94 -17.24
C LEU A 196 -6.49 -30.55 -17.32
N ASP A 197 -5.59 -30.03 -16.48
CA ASP A 197 -4.26 -30.58 -16.32
C ASP A 197 -4.41 -32.04 -15.83
N PRO A 198 -3.96 -33.05 -16.60
CA PRO A 198 -4.14 -34.45 -16.23
C PRO A 198 -3.34 -34.85 -14.97
N PHE A 199 -2.52 -33.96 -14.41
CA PHE A 199 -1.71 -34.20 -13.22
C PHE A 199 -2.25 -33.53 -11.94
N SER A 200 -3.25 -32.63 -12.00
CA SER A 200 -3.73 -31.86 -10.83
C SER A 200 -4.86 -32.58 -10.05
N GLY A 201 -4.55 -33.72 -9.43
CA GLY A 201 -5.53 -34.62 -8.80
C GLY A 201 -6.16 -34.21 -7.46
N GLN A 202 -6.54 -32.94 -7.25
CA GLN A 202 -7.28 -32.51 -6.04
C GLN A 202 -8.36 -31.44 -6.31
N ASN A 203 -9.50 -31.57 -5.64
CA ASN A 203 -10.60 -30.60 -5.60
C ASN A 203 -10.66 -29.92 -4.23
N GLY A 204 -10.64 -28.57 -4.14
CA GLY A 204 -10.91 -27.88 -2.87
C GLY A 204 -10.35 -26.46 -2.72
N THR A 205 -11.12 -25.46 -3.15
CA THR A 205 -11.18 -24.06 -2.65
C THR A 205 -10.00 -23.46 -1.83
N LEU A 206 -9.40 -22.39 -2.38
CA LEU A 206 -9.57 -21.03 -1.82
C LEU A 206 -9.25 -19.96 -2.88
N VAL A 207 -9.49 -18.68 -2.56
CA VAL A 207 -9.65 -17.58 -3.55
C VAL A 207 -8.52 -16.53 -3.49
N SER A 208 -8.08 -16.04 -4.64
CA SER A 208 -7.27 -14.82 -4.80
C SER A 208 -7.69 -14.05 -6.08
N PRO A 209 -7.62 -12.70 -6.14
CA PRO A 209 -8.60 -11.93 -6.91
C PRO A 209 -8.09 -11.33 -8.25
N LEU A 210 -7.25 -12.05 -8.99
CA LEU A 210 -6.71 -11.58 -10.29
C LEU A 210 -7.03 -12.47 -11.51
N ASP A 211 -7.31 -13.78 -11.36
CA ASP A 211 -7.77 -14.65 -12.47
C ASP A 211 -8.96 -15.54 -12.06
N GLN A 212 -10.18 -15.10 -12.39
CA GLN A 212 -11.41 -15.88 -12.17
C GLN A 212 -12.08 -16.31 -13.49
N ASN A 213 -11.66 -17.46 -14.01
CA ASN A 213 -12.31 -18.13 -15.14
C ASN A 213 -13.75 -18.57 -14.79
N PHE A 214 -14.63 -18.61 -15.79
CA PHE A 214 -16.04 -19.02 -15.71
C PHE A 214 -16.30 -20.42 -15.12
N SER A 215 -17.54 -20.61 -14.66
CA SER A 215 -18.37 -21.72 -15.15
C SER A 215 -19.39 -21.17 -16.15
N ALA A 216 -19.69 -21.91 -17.22
CA ALA A 216 -20.33 -21.36 -18.42
C ALA A 216 -21.87 -21.47 -18.45
N ALA A 217 -22.53 -20.72 -17.56
CA ALA A 217 -23.90 -20.23 -17.76
C ALA A 217 -24.11 -18.99 -16.86
N GLY A 218 -24.15 -17.78 -17.45
CA GLY A 218 -24.29 -16.52 -16.70
C GLY A 218 -23.01 -16.00 -16.05
N GLN A 219 -21.95 -15.72 -16.83
CA GLN A 219 -20.77 -15.00 -16.32
C GLN A 219 -21.19 -13.60 -15.82
N THR A 220 -21.03 -13.32 -14.53
CA THR A 220 -21.31 -12.00 -13.93
C THR A 220 -20.11 -11.04 -13.95
N ARG A 221 -18.97 -11.46 -14.52
CA ARG A 221 -17.69 -10.72 -14.49
C ARG A 221 -16.96 -10.82 -15.82
N TYR A 222 -16.39 -9.71 -16.27
CA TYR A 222 -15.51 -9.62 -17.44
C TYR A 222 -14.20 -10.41 -17.23
N SER A 223 -13.66 -10.99 -18.30
CA SER A 223 -12.38 -11.73 -18.30
C SER A 223 -11.55 -11.37 -19.52
N LEU A 224 -10.42 -10.66 -19.30
CA LEU A 224 -9.52 -10.21 -20.35
C LEU A 224 -8.90 -11.37 -21.15
N LEU A 225 -8.54 -12.47 -20.49
CA LEU A 225 -8.02 -13.68 -21.15
C LEU A 225 -9.06 -14.33 -22.07
N GLN A 226 -10.32 -14.41 -21.63
CA GLN A 226 -11.41 -14.91 -22.47
C GLN A 226 -11.65 -13.99 -23.68
N ASP A 227 -11.60 -12.67 -23.46
CA ASP A 227 -11.83 -11.66 -24.50
C ASP A 227 -10.76 -11.73 -25.59
N MET A 228 -9.48 -11.84 -25.21
CA MET A 228 -8.36 -12.08 -26.14
C MET A 228 -8.48 -13.39 -26.94
N ILE A 229 -9.14 -14.43 -26.39
CA ILE A 229 -9.36 -15.72 -27.07
C ILE A 229 -10.60 -15.67 -27.98
N THR A 230 -11.62 -14.87 -27.64
CA THR A 230 -12.87 -14.78 -28.42
C THR A 230 -12.83 -13.71 -29.52
N HIS A 231 -12.08 -12.63 -29.31
CA HIS A 231 -11.97 -11.50 -30.25
C HIS A 231 -10.50 -11.18 -30.63
N PRO A 232 -9.67 -12.18 -31.02
CA PRO A 232 -8.22 -12.00 -31.12
C PRO A 232 -7.79 -10.93 -32.16
N GLY A 233 -8.54 -10.75 -33.23
CA GLY A 233 -8.32 -9.68 -34.21
C GLY A 233 -8.53 -8.28 -33.65
N GLU A 234 -9.39 -8.12 -32.63
CA GLU A 234 -9.62 -6.82 -31.96
C GLU A 234 -8.50 -6.46 -30.97
N PHE A 235 -7.74 -7.47 -30.50
CA PHE A 235 -6.62 -7.30 -29.57
C PHE A 235 -5.26 -7.12 -30.26
N THR A 236 -5.17 -7.40 -31.56
CA THR A 236 -3.90 -7.36 -32.28
C THR A 236 -3.33 -5.94 -32.34
N GLY A 237 -2.09 -5.76 -31.87
CA GLY A 237 -1.46 -4.44 -31.73
C GLY A 237 -2.03 -3.58 -30.60
N ARG A 238 -2.86 -4.13 -29.70
CA ARG A 238 -3.43 -3.44 -28.53
C ARG A 238 -2.64 -3.72 -27.25
N PRO A 239 -2.58 -2.76 -26.30
CA PRO A 239 -1.94 -2.97 -25.01
C PRO A 239 -2.73 -3.91 -24.10
N VAL A 240 -2.00 -4.68 -23.29
CA VAL A 240 -2.49 -5.71 -22.36
C VAL A 240 -1.71 -5.60 -21.04
N VAL A 241 -2.39 -5.81 -19.91
CA VAL A 241 -1.78 -5.92 -18.59
C VAL A 241 -2.17 -7.23 -17.93
N LEU A 242 -1.19 -8.00 -17.44
CA LEU A 242 -1.42 -9.25 -16.70
C LEU A 242 -0.48 -9.39 -15.50
N TYR A 243 -0.90 -10.17 -14.50
CA TYR A 243 -0.11 -10.54 -13.32
C TYR A 243 -0.01 -12.06 -13.27
N GLY A 244 1.21 -12.62 -13.28
CA GLY A 244 1.40 -14.06 -13.47
C GLY A 244 2.80 -14.55 -13.14
N ILE A 245 3.04 -15.83 -13.41
CA ILE A 245 4.35 -16.48 -13.33
C ILE A 245 4.88 -16.67 -14.74
N PHE A 246 5.95 -15.97 -15.08
CA PHE A 246 6.73 -16.18 -16.30
C PHE A 246 7.78 -17.27 -16.06
N THR A 247 7.92 -18.20 -17.01
CA THR A 247 8.94 -19.24 -17.02
C THR A 247 9.68 -19.18 -18.36
N PRO A 248 10.92 -18.68 -18.42
CA PRO A 248 11.67 -18.57 -19.67
C PRO A 248 11.96 -19.95 -20.28
N SER A 249 11.76 -20.10 -21.60
CA SER A 249 11.96 -21.35 -22.33
C SER A 249 13.13 -21.31 -23.31
N GLY A 250 13.34 -20.20 -24.02
CA GLY A 250 14.49 -19.98 -24.92
C GLY A 250 14.43 -18.64 -25.63
N THR A 251 15.57 -18.16 -26.14
CA THR A 251 15.64 -16.95 -26.96
C THR A 251 15.19 -17.21 -28.38
N VAL A 252 14.42 -16.29 -28.94
CA VAL A 252 13.93 -16.27 -30.32
C VAL A 252 14.45 -14.99 -30.98
N LYS A 253 14.88 -15.10 -32.23
CA LYS A 253 15.16 -13.95 -33.11
C LYS A 253 13.94 -13.74 -34.00
N VAL A 254 13.57 -12.49 -34.23
CA VAL A 254 12.44 -12.09 -35.09
C VAL A 254 12.95 -11.03 -36.06
N ALA A 255 12.89 -11.30 -37.37
CA ALA A 255 13.51 -10.46 -38.39
C ALA A 255 12.50 -9.77 -39.33
N ALA A 256 12.71 -8.49 -39.61
CA ALA A 256 11.93 -7.71 -40.57
C ALA A 256 12.47 -7.89 -42.01
N SER A 257 11.62 -8.33 -42.94
CA SER A 257 11.96 -8.45 -44.36
C SER A 257 11.87 -7.10 -45.08
N GLY A 258 12.81 -6.19 -44.77
CA GLY A 258 12.91 -4.88 -45.44
C GLY A 258 13.04 -3.66 -44.53
N ALA A 259 13.74 -3.78 -43.39
CA ALA A 259 14.11 -2.62 -42.58
C ALA A 259 14.95 -1.60 -43.40
N LEU A 260 14.79 -0.31 -43.09
CA LEU A 260 15.58 0.76 -43.74
C LEU A 260 17.03 0.76 -43.23
N GLU A 261 17.95 1.32 -44.04
CA GLU A 261 19.36 1.43 -43.66
C GLU A 261 19.52 2.28 -42.39
N GLY A 262 19.92 1.63 -41.29
CA GLY A 262 20.05 2.24 -39.96
C GLY A 262 18.92 1.92 -38.96
N GLU A 263 17.88 1.19 -39.35
CA GLU A 263 16.89 0.65 -38.42
C GLU A 263 17.29 -0.73 -37.87
N GLU A 264 16.86 -1.05 -36.64
CA GLU A 264 17.00 -2.41 -36.08
C GLU A 264 16.09 -3.38 -36.84
N SER A 265 16.71 -4.35 -37.52
CA SER A 265 16.04 -5.32 -38.40
C SER A 265 15.83 -6.70 -37.76
N GLU A 266 16.53 -6.99 -36.65
CA GLU A 266 16.46 -8.26 -35.94
C GLU A 266 16.30 -8.01 -34.43
N PHE A 267 15.19 -8.49 -33.87
CA PHE A 267 14.90 -8.38 -32.44
C PHE A 267 15.14 -9.73 -31.73
N ALA A 268 16.00 -9.71 -30.71
CA ALA A 268 16.18 -10.86 -29.82
C ALA A 268 15.22 -10.76 -28.63
N VAL A 269 14.31 -11.73 -28.51
CA VAL A 269 13.32 -11.82 -27.42
C VAL A 269 13.48 -13.13 -26.66
N GLN A 270 13.32 -13.09 -25.34
CA GLN A 270 13.20 -14.28 -24.51
C GLN A 270 11.74 -14.76 -24.56
N ARG A 271 11.51 -15.89 -25.22
CA ARG A 271 10.23 -16.59 -25.17
C ARG A 271 10.09 -17.34 -23.85
N GLY A 272 8.87 -17.44 -23.35
CA GLY A 272 8.53 -18.20 -22.14
C GLY A 272 7.04 -18.51 -22.07
N THR A 273 6.68 -19.42 -21.17
CA THR A 273 5.27 -19.66 -20.80
C THR A 273 4.88 -18.71 -19.68
N PHE A 274 3.63 -18.24 -19.70
CA PHE A 274 3.10 -17.35 -18.69
C PHE A 274 1.83 -17.96 -18.09
N ARG A 275 1.82 -18.12 -16.77
CA ARG A 275 0.82 -18.84 -15.98
C ARG A 275 0.14 -17.91 -14.99
N SER A 276 -1.09 -18.20 -14.57
CA SER A 276 -1.75 -17.43 -13.51
C SER A 276 -0.99 -17.54 -12.18
N LEU A 277 -1.03 -16.50 -11.35
CA LEU A 277 -0.58 -16.58 -9.95
C LEU A 277 -1.40 -17.56 -9.09
N SER A 278 -2.61 -17.94 -9.55
CA SER A 278 -3.60 -18.68 -8.75
C SER A 278 -4.01 -20.05 -9.32
N ARG A 279 -3.60 -20.39 -10.54
CA ARG A 279 -4.03 -21.61 -11.25
C ARG A 279 -2.85 -22.29 -11.95
N PRO A 280 -2.69 -23.63 -11.82
CA PRO A 280 -1.83 -24.37 -12.73
C PRO A 280 -2.39 -24.30 -14.15
N GLY A 281 -1.53 -23.99 -15.12
CA GLY A 281 -1.89 -23.87 -16.54
C GLY A 281 -1.29 -22.62 -17.20
N SER A 282 -0.84 -22.76 -18.45
CA SER A 282 -0.39 -21.63 -19.27
C SER A 282 -1.59 -20.82 -19.72
N ILE A 283 -1.56 -19.51 -19.49
CA ILE A 283 -2.59 -18.55 -19.91
C ILE A 283 -2.12 -17.70 -21.10
N ALA A 284 -0.81 -17.62 -21.35
CA ALA A 284 -0.22 -16.99 -22.53
C ALA A 284 1.14 -17.63 -22.88
N VAL A 285 1.59 -17.39 -24.12
CA VAL A 285 3.01 -17.40 -24.49
C VAL A 285 3.48 -15.94 -24.45
N VAL A 286 4.66 -15.69 -23.90
CA VAL A 286 5.20 -14.33 -23.76
C VAL A 286 6.60 -14.27 -24.35
N ASP A 287 6.81 -13.28 -25.21
CA ASP A 287 8.11 -12.84 -25.69
C ASP A 287 8.47 -11.50 -25.02
N ALA A 288 9.63 -11.44 -24.39
CA ALA A 288 10.10 -10.23 -23.70
C ALA A 288 11.55 -9.89 -24.07
N MET A 289 11.86 -8.61 -24.31
CA MET A 289 13.25 -8.20 -24.59
C MET A 289 14.11 -8.26 -23.31
N GLY A 290 13.57 -7.77 -22.19
CA GLY A 290 14.23 -7.84 -20.89
C GLY A 290 13.27 -7.98 -19.70
N PHE A 291 13.82 -7.84 -18.50
CA PHE A 291 13.07 -7.74 -17.25
C PHE A 291 13.65 -6.64 -16.36
N ARG A 292 12.84 -6.14 -15.41
CA ARG A 292 13.27 -5.18 -14.39
C ARG A 292 13.15 -5.81 -13.02
N SER A 293 14.10 -5.55 -12.14
CA SER A 293 14.10 -6.00 -10.74
C SER A 293 13.68 -4.85 -9.83
N SER A 294 12.98 -5.13 -8.73
CA SER A 294 12.66 -4.10 -7.72
C SER A 294 13.91 -3.45 -7.07
N VAL A 295 15.08 -4.08 -7.23
CA VAL A 295 16.37 -3.65 -6.71
C VAL A 295 17.18 -2.85 -7.75
N GLU A 296 16.95 -3.10 -9.05
CA GLU A 296 17.75 -2.57 -10.15
C GLU A 296 16.83 -1.80 -11.11
N SER A 297 17.07 -0.49 -11.25
CA SER A 297 16.24 0.41 -12.07
C SER A 297 16.20 0.01 -13.56
N ASP A 298 17.24 -0.65 -14.04
CA ASP A 298 17.54 -0.74 -15.46
C ASP A 298 16.97 -2.03 -16.08
N ASN A 299 16.69 -2.01 -17.39
CA ASN A 299 16.21 -3.18 -18.10
C ASN A 299 17.35 -4.19 -18.27
N SER A 300 17.28 -5.32 -17.57
CA SER A 300 18.22 -6.42 -17.74
C SER A 300 17.80 -7.33 -18.89
N THR A 301 18.69 -7.50 -19.87
CA THR A 301 18.62 -8.54 -20.90
C THR A 301 19.33 -9.83 -20.47
N ALA A 302 20.02 -9.82 -19.32
CA ALA A 302 20.71 -10.97 -18.75
C ALA A 302 19.71 -11.86 -17.99
N TRP A 303 18.83 -12.52 -18.75
CA TRP A 303 17.83 -13.46 -18.24
C TRP A 303 18.47 -14.52 -17.32
N PRO A 304 17.83 -14.90 -16.20
CA PRO A 304 18.42 -15.83 -15.23
C PRO A 304 18.70 -17.19 -15.89
N VAL A 305 19.97 -17.44 -16.20
CA VAL A 305 20.44 -18.54 -17.06
C VAL A 305 20.14 -19.94 -16.49
N THR A 306 19.75 -20.04 -15.21
CA THR A 306 19.22 -21.27 -14.63
C THR A 306 17.86 -21.60 -15.27
N PRO A 307 17.77 -22.61 -16.15
CA PRO A 307 16.56 -22.82 -16.95
C PRO A 307 15.37 -23.16 -16.06
N ARG A 308 14.20 -22.59 -16.40
CA ARG A 308 12.92 -22.78 -15.70
C ARG A 308 12.86 -22.23 -14.26
N ARG A 309 13.62 -21.18 -13.92
CA ARG A 309 13.31 -20.41 -12.70
C ARG A 309 12.00 -19.65 -12.92
N ASP A 310 11.01 -19.95 -12.08
CA ASP A 310 9.72 -19.27 -12.09
C ASP A 310 9.83 -17.85 -11.52
N MET A 311 9.36 -16.87 -12.30
CA MET A 311 9.43 -15.45 -12.01
C MET A 311 8.00 -14.89 -11.89
N PRO A 312 7.52 -14.48 -10.70
CA PRO A 312 6.28 -13.72 -10.61
C PRO A 312 6.52 -12.33 -11.23
N VAL A 313 5.73 -11.94 -12.23
CA VAL A 313 5.89 -10.68 -12.97
C VAL A 313 4.55 -9.98 -13.23
N LEU A 314 4.65 -8.65 -13.33
CA LEU A 314 3.70 -7.78 -14.00
C LEU A 314 4.13 -7.64 -15.46
N LEU A 315 3.27 -8.11 -16.37
CA LEU A 315 3.39 -7.90 -17.80
C LEU A 315 2.61 -6.64 -18.18
N LYS A 316 3.29 -5.68 -18.81
CA LYS A 316 2.69 -4.64 -19.64
C LYS A 316 3.26 -4.81 -21.05
N GLY A 317 2.40 -5.00 -22.04
CA GLY A 317 2.81 -5.42 -23.38
C GLY A 317 1.68 -5.32 -24.38
N TRP A 318 1.84 -5.96 -25.54
CA TRP A 318 0.87 -5.96 -26.64
C TRP A 318 0.48 -7.39 -27.02
N PHE A 319 -0.77 -7.61 -27.42
CA PHE A 319 -1.18 -8.89 -28.03
C PHE A 319 -0.76 -8.94 -29.50
N VAL A 320 -0.18 -10.08 -29.92
CA VAL A 320 0.36 -10.31 -31.26
C VAL A 320 -0.59 -11.20 -32.07
N LYS A 321 -0.73 -12.47 -31.70
CA LYS A 321 -1.65 -13.41 -32.35
C LYS A 321 -2.17 -14.45 -31.35
N LEU A 322 -3.13 -15.27 -31.78
CA LEU A 322 -3.50 -16.47 -31.04
C LEU A 322 -2.58 -17.60 -31.52
N TRP A 323 -1.68 -18.04 -30.65
CA TRP A 323 -0.66 -19.06 -30.90
C TRP A 323 -1.18 -20.43 -30.45
N GLY A 324 -1.73 -21.20 -31.38
CA GLY A 324 -2.57 -22.34 -31.04
C GLY A 324 -3.83 -21.86 -30.30
N THR A 325 -4.02 -22.30 -29.05
CA THR A 325 -5.13 -21.88 -28.18
C THR A 325 -4.76 -20.75 -27.20
N SER A 326 -3.48 -20.33 -27.15
CA SER A 326 -3.00 -19.33 -26.18
C SER A 326 -2.69 -17.99 -26.85
N PRO A 327 -2.94 -16.83 -26.22
CA PRO A 327 -2.44 -15.55 -26.72
C PRO A 327 -0.89 -15.55 -26.73
N LEU A 328 -0.29 -15.07 -27.81
CA LEU A 328 1.11 -14.61 -27.85
C LEU A 328 1.14 -13.11 -27.51
N LEU A 329 1.90 -12.75 -26.48
CA LEU A 329 2.08 -11.37 -26.04
C LEU A 329 3.54 -10.96 -26.17
N PHE A 330 3.78 -9.71 -26.60
CA PHE A 330 5.09 -9.08 -26.64
C PHE A 330 5.24 -8.04 -25.52
N ALA A 331 6.39 -7.97 -24.86
CA ALA A 331 6.70 -6.95 -23.85
C ALA A 331 8.12 -6.37 -23.98
N GLU A 332 8.25 -5.05 -23.83
CA GLU A 332 9.56 -4.36 -23.72
C GLU A 332 10.32 -4.89 -22.49
N SER A 333 9.67 -4.90 -21.33
CA SER A 333 10.24 -5.42 -20.09
C SER A 333 9.20 -6.05 -19.17
N LEU A 334 9.50 -7.21 -18.58
CA LEU A 334 8.69 -7.79 -17.51
C LEU A 334 9.09 -7.21 -16.14
N LYS A 335 8.16 -6.60 -15.40
CA LYS A 335 8.41 -6.06 -14.05
C LYS A 335 8.33 -7.20 -13.02
N VAL A 336 9.45 -7.61 -12.42
CA VAL A 336 9.48 -8.70 -11.42
C VAL A 336 8.79 -8.28 -10.12
N LEU A 337 7.74 -9.01 -9.75
CA LEU A 337 6.97 -8.80 -8.52
C LEU A 337 7.77 -9.31 -7.32
N SER A 338 8.11 -8.41 -6.40
CA SER A 338 8.82 -8.76 -5.16
C SER A 338 8.19 -8.08 -3.95
N PRO A 339 8.45 -8.54 -2.71
CA PRO A 339 8.07 -7.82 -1.50
C PRO A 339 8.66 -6.40 -1.42
N ILE A 340 9.81 -6.14 -2.07
CA ILE A 340 10.40 -4.80 -2.22
C ILE A 340 9.57 -4.03 -3.28
N PRO A 341 8.95 -2.88 -2.94
CA PRO A 341 8.30 -1.99 -3.91
C PRO A 341 9.30 -1.40 -4.93
N TRP A 342 8.79 -0.76 -5.99
CA TRP A 342 9.61 -0.05 -6.99
C TRP A 342 10.22 1.24 -6.43
N ARG A 343 11.16 1.10 -5.48
CA ARG A 343 11.67 2.21 -4.66
C ARG A 343 12.32 3.33 -5.46
N ALA A 344 13.02 3.02 -6.55
CA ALA A 344 13.56 4.05 -7.47
C ALA A 344 12.42 4.86 -8.08
N GLU A 345 11.48 4.19 -8.77
CA GLU A 345 10.31 4.83 -9.37
C GLU A 345 9.52 5.69 -8.36
N ILE A 346 9.36 5.23 -7.11
CA ILE A 346 8.68 5.97 -6.04
C ILE A 346 9.48 7.21 -5.61
N ILE A 347 10.81 7.16 -5.55
CA ILE A 347 11.64 8.33 -5.22
C ILE A 347 11.63 9.35 -6.36
N ASP A 348 11.69 8.88 -7.61
CA ASP A 348 11.81 9.74 -8.79
C ASP A 348 10.49 10.41 -9.18
N ASN A 349 9.33 9.77 -8.92
CA ASN A 349 8.02 10.25 -9.37
C ASN A 349 7.10 10.77 -8.26
N VAL A 350 7.38 10.53 -6.96
CA VAL A 350 6.46 10.87 -5.86
C VAL A 350 7.01 11.99 -4.98
N ALA A 351 6.25 13.07 -4.84
CA ALA A 351 6.68 14.26 -4.10
C ALA A 351 6.17 14.25 -2.64
N ASN A 352 7.09 14.24 -1.67
CA ASN A 352 6.75 14.41 -0.25
C ASN A 352 6.08 15.76 0.04
N ARG A 353 5.25 15.79 1.09
CA ARG A 353 4.53 16.97 1.61
C ARG A 353 3.66 17.64 0.54
N ARG A 354 3.00 16.81 -0.29
CA ARG A 354 1.95 17.20 -1.24
C ARG A 354 0.73 16.27 -1.09
N ARG A 355 -0.39 16.62 -1.71
CA ARG A 355 -1.49 15.67 -1.96
C ARG A 355 -1.04 14.60 -2.96
N LEU A 356 -1.81 13.52 -3.09
CA LEU A 356 -1.69 12.60 -4.21
C LEU A 356 -2.08 13.33 -5.50
N THR A 357 -1.31 13.19 -6.57
CA THR A 357 -1.62 13.76 -7.89
C THR A 357 -2.04 12.67 -8.89
N SER A 358 -2.60 13.08 -10.04
CA SER A 358 -2.79 12.24 -11.22
C SER A 358 -1.54 11.42 -11.55
N ASP A 359 -0.39 12.08 -11.50
CA ASP A 359 0.90 11.58 -11.97
C ASP A 359 1.48 10.48 -11.07
N GLU A 360 1.11 10.50 -9.79
CA GLU A 360 1.51 9.51 -8.79
C GLU A 360 0.52 8.32 -8.73
N SER A 361 -0.67 8.44 -9.34
CA SER A 361 -1.79 7.51 -9.15
C SER A 361 -1.52 6.11 -9.69
N TRP A 362 -0.89 5.99 -10.87
CA TRP A 362 -0.52 4.69 -11.44
C TRP A 362 0.42 3.92 -10.52
N LEU A 363 1.43 4.59 -9.95
CA LEU A 363 2.44 3.99 -9.10
C LEU A 363 1.90 3.68 -7.70
N TYR A 364 0.98 4.52 -7.19
CA TYR A 364 0.19 4.25 -5.99
C TYR A 364 -0.61 2.94 -6.13
N HIS A 365 -1.38 2.79 -7.22
CA HIS A 365 -2.18 1.58 -7.46
C HIS A 365 -1.33 0.36 -7.84
N GLU A 366 -0.24 0.53 -8.58
CA GLU A 366 0.70 -0.55 -8.92
C GLU A 366 1.42 -1.07 -7.66
N THR A 367 1.83 -0.19 -6.75
CA THR A 367 2.38 -0.54 -5.43
C THR A 367 1.35 -1.29 -4.57
N LEU A 368 0.10 -0.80 -4.51
CA LEU A 368 -0.97 -1.52 -3.80
C LEU A 368 -1.21 -2.92 -4.37
N ARG A 369 -1.26 -3.08 -5.71
CA ARG A 369 -1.39 -4.39 -6.37
C ARG A 369 -0.19 -5.30 -6.09
N GLN A 370 1.03 -4.77 -6.13
CA GLN A 370 2.26 -5.52 -5.82
C GLN A 370 2.26 -6.04 -4.38
N LEU A 371 1.79 -5.24 -3.41
CA LEU A 371 1.72 -5.65 -2.00
C LEU A 371 0.58 -6.65 -1.72
N GLN A 372 -0.48 -6.68 -2.54
CA GLN A 372 -1.53 -7.71 -2.45
C GLN A 372 -1.01 -9.09 -2.86
N VAL A 373 -0.25 -9.16 -3.96
CA VAL A 373 0.18 -10.43 -4.58
C VAL A 373 1.45 -11.02 -3.99
N THR A 374 2.14 -10.30 -3.10
CA THR A 374 3.39 -10.74 -2.48
C THR A 374 3.20 -11.17 -1.03
N SER A 375 4.04 -12.10 -0.57
CA SER A 375 3.90 -12.75 0.74
C SER A 375 4.08 -11.76 1.90
N LEU A 376 3.05 -11.60 2.72
CA LEU A 376 3.04 -10.73 3.91
C LEU A 376 4.12 -11.11 4.96
N PRO A 377 4.40 -12.40 5.24
CA PRO A 377 5.59 -12.80 6.01
C PRO A 377 6.92 -12.31 5.41
N ALA A 378 7.08 -12.36 4.08
CA ALA A 378 8.30 -11.87 3.42
C ALA A 378 8.41 -10.33 3.45
N GLN A 379 7.28 -9.62 3.33
CA GLN A 379 7.19 -8.17 3.54
C GLN A 379 7.62 -7.78 4.97
N ARG A 380 7.26 -8.58 5.99
CA ARG A 380 7.67 -8.32 7.39
C ARG A 380 9.14 -8.52 7.64
N GLU A 381 9.71 -9.60 7.14
CA GLU A 381 11.13 -9.87 7.34
C GLU A 381 11.97 -8.77 6.68
N LEU A 382 11.62 -8.39 5.45
CA LEU A 382 12.21 -7.26 4.75
C LEU A 382 12.05 -5.92 5.51
N ALA A 383 10.86 -5.64 6.08
CA ALA A 383 10.65 -4.45 6.91
C ALA A 383 11.53 -4.45 8.18
N ARG A 384 11.68 -5.62 8.83
CA ARG A 384 12.53 -5.84 10.00
C ARG A 384 14.01 -5.63 9.68
N GLU A 385 14.47 -6.12 8.53
CA GLU A 385 15.82 -5.90 8.02
C GLU A 385 16.09 -4.42 7.71
N GLN A 386 15.16 -3.73 7.03
CA GLN A 386 15.28 -2.31 6.70
C GLN A 386 15.31 -1.43 7.97
N GLN A 387 14.49 -1.76 8.97
CA GLN A 387 14.52 -1.12 10.29
C GLN A 387 15.85 -1.36 11.02
N LEU A 388 16.36 -2.60 11.03
CA LEU A 388 17.66 -2.91 11.63
C LEU A 388 18.83 -2.21 10.90
N ALA A 389 18.76 -2.07 9.57
CA ALA A 389 19.73 -1.33 8.79
C ALA A 389 19.71 0.17 9.15
N ARG A 390 18.52 0.79 9.22
CA ARG A 390 18.35 2.19 9.67
C ARG A 390 18.89 2.42 11.08
N MET A 391 18.62 1.51 12.01
CA MET A 391 19.11 1.60 13.39
C MET A 391 20.64 1.45 13.49
N LYS A 392 21.26 0.61 12.66
CA LYS A 392 22.73 0.53 12.54
C LYS A 392 23.31 1.82 11.96
N GLN A 393 22.69 2.37 10.90
CA GLN A 393 23.10 3.62 10.28
C GLN A 393 23.04 4.78 11.29
N LEU A 394 21.90 5.00 11.96
CA LEU A 394 21.73 6.06 12.96
C LEU A 394 22.75 5.99 14.11
N ARG A 395 23.22 4.77 14.45
CA ARG A 395 24.29 4.58 15.45
C ARG A 395 25.68 4.93 14.90
N ALA A 396 25.94 4.71 13.62
CA ALA A 396 27.17 5.16 12.94
C ALA A 396 27.17 6.69 12.73
N ASP A 397 26.04 7.26 12.27
CA ASP A 397 25.83 8.70 12.12
C ASP A 397 26.03 9.43 13.46
N LEU A 398 25.54 8.84 14.56
CA LEU A 398 25.84 9.28 15.92
C LEU A 398 27.35 9.33 16.17
N GLN A 399 28.10 8.25 15.88
CA GLN A 399 29.55 8.18 16.12
C GLN A 399 30.34 9.22 15.31
N VAL A 400 29.91 9.55 14.08
CA VAL A 400 30.50 10.66 13.31
C VAL A 400 30.17 12.01 13.97
N GLN A 401 28.92 12.21 14.43
CA GLN A 401 28.53 13.41 15.17
C GLN A 401 29.36 13.62 16.46
N ILE A 402 29.75 12.54 17.16
CA ILE A 402 30.62 12.61 18.35
C ILE A 402 31.93 13.33 18.05
N VAL A 403 32.60 12.97 16.96
CA VAL A 403 33.91 13.53 16.59
C VAL A 403 33.75 15.01 16.23
N ALA A 404 32.76 15.35 15.42
CA ALA A 404 32.50 16.73 15.01
C ALA A 404 32.09 17.65 16.17
N ASP A 405 31.23 17.19 17.09
CA ASP A 405 30.79 18.00 18.24
C ASP A 405 31.90 18.11 19.31
N ARG A 406 32.81 17.13 19.40
CA ARG A 406 34.05 17.27 20.18
C ARG A 406 34.98 18.32 19.60
N GLN A 407 35.27 18.27 18.29
CA GLN A 407 36.12 19.25 17.61
C GLN A 407 35.59 20.67 17.79
N LYS A 408 34.27 20.90 17.65
CA LYS A 408 33.64 22.22 17.90
C LYS A 408 33.83 22.77 19.32
N LEU A 409 34.04 21.92 20.33
CA LEU A 409 34.36 22.35 21.70
C LEU A 409 35.84 22.72 21.81
N GLU A 410 36.73 21.90 21.23
CA GLU A 410 38.17 22.13 21.20
C GLU A 410 38.50 23.42 20.38
N ASP A 411 37.89 23.61 19.22
CA ASP A 411 37.98 24.84 18.39
C ASP A 411 37.44 26.10 19.08
N ARG A 412 36.46 25.94 19.98
CA ARG A 412 35.92 27.04 20.78
C ARG A 412 36.92 27.43 21.87
N PHE A 413 37.43 26.44 22.60
CA PHE A 413 38.49 26.63 23.60
C PHE A 413 39.74 27.30 23.01
N GLN A 414 40.18 26.91 21.81
CA GLN A 414 41.31 27.56 21.14
C GLN A 414 41.03 29.04 20.82
N ARG A 415 39.82 29.37 20.34
CA ARG A 415 39.42 30.76 20.05
C ARG A 415 39.26 31.60 21.31
N GLU A 416 38.65 31.07 22.36
CA GLU A 416 38.54 31.75 23.67
C GLU A 416 39.95 32.02 24.25
N THR A 417 40.85 31.03 24.18
CA THR A 417 42.26 31.17 24.61
C THR A 417 43.01 32.21 23.77
N ALA A 418 42.82 32.24 22.45
CA ALA A 418 43.43 33.23 21.57
C ALA A 418 42.89 34.65 21.80
N SER A 419 41.67 34.79 22.31
CA SER A 419 41.05 36.08 22.67
C SER A 419 41.53 36.66 24.01
N GLY A 420 42.43 35.97 24.71
CA GLY A 420 43.02 36.46 25.98
C GLY A 420 42.25 36.09 27.24
N ALA A 421 41.30 35.16 27.17
CA ALA A 421 40.62 34.63 28.36
C ALA A 421 41.56 33.79 29.25
N ASP A 422 41.26 33.66 30.55
CA ASP A 422 42.05 32.83 31.47
C ASP A 422 42.01 31.36 31.01
N LYS A 423 43.21 30.81 30.75
CA LYS A 423 43.44 29.43 30.32
C LYS A 423 42.88 28.43 31.33
N ASN A 424 42.94 28.72 32.62
CA ASN A 424 42.46 27.81 33.67
C ASN A 424 40.94 27.63 33.60
N ASP A 425 40.20 28.73 33.49
CA ASP A 425 38.74 28.70 33.39
C ASP A 425 38.26 28.22 32.02
N CYS A 426 38.96 28.56 30.93
CA CYS A 426 38.68 27.97 29.62
C CYS A 426 38.89 26.44 29.64
N GLN A 427 39.94 25.94 30.29
CA GLN A 427 40.22 24.50 30.36
C GLN A 427 39.19 23.77 31.24
N ARG A 428 38.79 24.35 32.38
CA ARG A 428 37.66 23.83 33.20
C ARG A 428 36.38 23.72 32.37
N ARG A 429 36.02 24.76 31.62
CA ARG A 429 34.83 24.77 30.74
C ARG A 429 34.93 23.71 29.64
N LEU A 430 36.12 23.51 29.05
CA LEU A 430 36.34 22.45 28.06
C LEU A 430 36.14 21.06 28.69
N GLU A 431 36.73 20.80 29.85
CA GLU A 431 36.57 19.53 30.57
C GLU A 431 35.11 19.27 30.96
N GLU A 432 34.40 20.26 31.49
CA GLU A 432 32.98 20.14 31.82
C GLU A 432 32.12 19.92 30.57
N GLY A 433 32.43 20.61 29.47
CA GLY A 433 31.80 20.43 28.16
C GLY A 433 31.98 19.01 27.64
N LEU A 434 33.21 18.49 27.65
CA LEU A 434 33.52 17.11 27.25
C LEU A 434 32.84 16.08 28.17
N ARG A 435 32.85 16.27 29.51
CA ARG A 435 32.16 15.41 30.47
C ARG A 435 30.63 15.46 30.31
N ARG A 436 30.05 16.58 29.87
CA ARG A 436 28.61 16.71 29.55
C ARG A 436 28.29 16.00 28.24
N LEU A 437 29.07 16.25 27.20
CA LEU A 437 28.95 15.61 25.89
C LEU A 437 29.06 14.08 26.03
N GLN A 438 30.11 13.56 26.65
CA GLN A 438 30.32 12.12 26.87
C GLN A 438 29.14 11.44 27.59
N ARG A 439 28.54 12.09 28.60
CA ARG A 439 27.32 11.58 29.28
C ARG A 439 26.10 11.56 28.35
N GLN A 440 25.86 12.62 27.59
CA GLN A 440 24.76 12.67 26.62
C GLN A 440 24.93 11.61 25.52
N LEU A 441 26.16 11.35 25.09
CA LEU A 441 26.50 10.37 24.06
C LEU A 441 26.37 8.94 24.57
N ALA A 442 26.87 8.62 25.76
CA ALA A 442 26.65 7.32 26.40
C ALA A 442 25.14 7.01 26.55
N ALA A 443 24.33 8.03 26.89
CA ALA A 443 22.87 7.90 26.95
C ALA A 443 22.16 7.84 25.58
N ARG A 444 22.80 8.29 24.48
CA ARG A 444 22.30 8.06 23.11
C ARG A 444 22.68 6.64 22.64
N ASP A 445 23.94 6.24 22.79
CA ASP A 445 24.42 4.92 22.37
C ASP A 445 23.75 3.78 23.14
N ALA A 446 23.56 3.91 24.45
CA ALA A 446 22.82 2.93 25.26
C ALA A 446 21.36 2.76 24.79
N ARG A 447 20.70 3.82 24.29
CA ARG A 447 19.37 3.71 23.70
C ARG A 447 19.40 2.97 22.36
N PHE A 448 20.33 3.30 21.46
CA PHE A 448 20.52 2.54 20.21
C PHE A 448 20.86 1.07 20.46
N ALA A 449 21.71 0.77 21.44
CA ALA A 449 22.03 -0.60 21.84
C ALA A 449 20.83 -1.33 22.47
N GLY A 450 19.96 -0.62 23.20
CA GLY A 450 18.67 -1.13 23.69
C GLY A 450 17.71 -1.46 22.54
N TRP A 451 17.54 -0.55 21.58
CA TRP A 451 16.73 -0.78 20.40
C TRP A 451 17.26 -1.93 19.54
N LEU A 452 18.59 -2.04 19.33
CA LEU A 452 19.18 -3.16 18.59
C LEU A 452 18.95 -4.54 19.25
N LYS A 453 18.70 -4.59 20.57
CA LYS A 453 18.28 -5.80 21.28
C LYS A 453 16.76 -6.04 21.21
N GLN A 454 15.95 -4.98 21.10
CA GLN A 454 14.49 -5.03 21.04
C GLN A 454 13.96 -4.05 19.98
N PRO A 455 13.99 -4.40 18.68
CA PRO A 455 13.67 -3.47 17.59
C PRO A 455 12.25 -2.91 17.65
N THR A 456 11.31 -3.64 18.25
CA THR A 456 9.93 -3.19 18.52
C THR A 456 9.82 -1.99 19.46
N ARG A 457 10.90 -1.60 20.16
CA ARG A 457 10.98 -0.38 21.00
C ARG A 457 11.62 0.82 20.30
N PHE A 458 12.04 0.68 19.04
CA PHE A 458 12.51 1.81 18.23
C PHE A 458 11.30 2.72 17.89
N PRO A 459 11.39 4.05 18.11
CA PRO A 459 10.30 4.99 17.79
C PRO A 459 10.23 5.21 16.27
N LEU A 460 9.67 4.21 15.59
CA LEU A 460 9.67 4.10 14.13
C LEU A 460 8.81 5.18 13.48
N PHE A 461 7.68 5.56 14.08
CA PHE A 461 6.87 6.66 13.57
C PHE A 461 7.65 7.98 13.62
N VAL A 462 8.38 8.23 14.71
CA VAL A 462 9.19 9.45 14.86
C VAL A 462 10.31 9.53 13.81
N ASP A 463 11.04 8.43 13.56
CA ASP A 463 12.09 8.42 12.54
C ASP A 463 11.54 8.58 11.11
N VAL A 464 10.38 7.97 10.81
CA VAL A 464 9.67 8.09 9.52
C VAL A 464 9.15 9.51 9.30
N PHE A 465 8.60 10.15 10.33
CA PHE A 465 8.10 11.51 10.26
C PHE A 465 9.22 12.55 10.12
N GLN A 466 10.38 12.30 10.74
CA GLN A 466 11.55 13.19 10.69
C GLN A 466 12.44 12.97 9.45
N ASN A 467 12.45 11.77 8.86
CA ASN A 467 13.34 11.40 7.75
C ASN A 467 12.57 10.66 6.62
N PRO A 468 11.47 11.24 6.08
CA PRO A 468 10.64 10.56 5.10
C PRO A 468 11.40 10.19 3.82
N GLU A 469 12.43 10.93 3.44
CA GLU A 469 13.28 10.68 2.28
C GLU A 469 14.08 9.37 2.40
N TYR A 470 14.44 8.96 3.63
CA TYR A 470 15.06 7.65 3.84
C TYR A 470 14.04 6.52 3.62
N TRP A 471 12.83 6.71 4.14
CA TRP A 471 11.77 5.70 4.20
C TRP A 471 10.93 5.61 2.92
N GLN A 472 11.03 6.57 2.01
CA GLN A 472 10.32 6.56 0.72
C GLN A 472 10.63 5.27 -0.07
N GLY A 473 9.56 4.58 -0.49
CA GLY A 473 9.61 3.29 -1.18
C GLY A 473 10.08 2.10 -0.32
N ARG A 474 10.31 2.28 0.98
CA ARG A 474 10.70 1.20 1.91
C ARG A 474 9.49 0.54 2.55
N LEU A 475 9.67 -0.70 3.00
CA LEU A 475 8.70 -1.35 3.87
C LEU A 475 8.96 -1.01 5.34
N LEU A 476 7.88 -0.86 6.09
CA LEU A 476 7.90 -0.70 7.54
C LEU A 476 6.72 -1.47 8.17
N THR A 477 6.82 -1.76 9.46
CA THR A 477 5.74 -2.41 10.23
C THR A 477 5.38 -1.58 11.45
N LEU A 478 4.13 -1.14 11.54
CA LEU A 478 3.59 -0.39 12.66
C LEU A 478 2.59 -1.24 13.46
N ARG A 479 2.42 -0.89 14.73
CA ARG A 479 1.44 -1.47 15.65
C ARG A 479 0.77 -0.34 16.43
N GLY A 480 -0.53 -0.44 16.65
CA GLY A 480 -1.29 0.59 17.34
C GLY A 480 -2.79 0.37 17.26
N HIS A 481 -3.54 1.45 17.41
CA HIS A 481 -5.00 1.48 17.34
C HIS A 481 -5.49 2.34 16.17
N VAL A 482 -6.52 1.89 15.48
CA VAL A 482 -7.20 2.64 14.43
C VAL A 482 -8.37 3.39 15.05
N ARG A 483 -8.54 4.68 14.72
CA ARG A 483 -9.67 5.51 15.21
C ARG A 483 -10.70 5.92 14.14
N ARG A 484 -10.46 5.51 12.90
CA ARG A 484 -11.32 5.78 11.76
C ARG A 484 -11.00 4.80 10.65
N VAL A 485 -12.04 4.22 10.06
CA VAL A 485 -11.99 3.62 8.73
C VAL A 485 -12.86 4.47 7.81
N MET A 486 -12.33 4.83 6.65
CA MET A 486 -13.11 5.37 5.55
C MET A 486 -13.03 4.38 4.39
N THR A 487 -14.12 4.13 3.68
CA THR A 487 -14.10 3.31 2.47
C THR A 487 -14.50 4.18 1.29
N HIS A 488 -13.73 4.13 0.21
CA HIS A 488 -13.99 4.89 -1.01
C HIS A 488 -13.76 3.99 -2.23
N PRO A 489 -14.37 4.28 -3.40
CA PRO A 489 -14.00 3.60 -4.64
C PRO A 489 -12.53 3.87 -4.96
N GLY A 490 -11.79 2.82 -5.33
CA GLY A 490 -10.49 2.95 -5.98
C GLY A 490 -10.66 3.34 -7.45
N ASP A 491 -9.56 3.76 -8.09
CA ASP A 491 -9.62 4.27 -9.47
C ASP A 491 -10.23 3.24 -10.47
N PRO A 492 -11.17 3.66 -11.35
CA PRO A 492 -11.80 2.77 -12.33
C PRO A 492 -10.84 2.16 -13.36
N GLN A 493 -9.79 2.88 -13.78
CA GLN A 493 -8.81 2.39 -14.78
C GLN A 493 -7.77 1.49 -14.09
N LEU A 494 -7.12 2.02 -13.05
CA LEU A 494 -5.94 1.46 -12.39
C LEU A 494 -6.28 0.44 -11.30
N PHE A 495 -7.49 0.50 -10.72
CA PHE A 495 -7.91 -0.38 -9.62
C PHE A 495 -9.29 -1.03 -9.81
N GLN A 496 -9.86 -0.97 -11.02
CA GLN A 496 -11.11 -1.63 -11.40
C GLN A 496 -12.33 -1.22 -10.54
N GLY A 497 -12.31 -0.02 -9.93
CA GLY A 497 -13.39 0.46 -9.06
C GLY A 497 -13.53 -0.28 -7.73
N ARG A 498 -12.59 -1.17 -7.38
CA ARG A 498 -12.62 -1.94 -6.12
C ARG A 498 -12.52 -0.97 -4.92
N PRO A 499 -13.19 -1.24 -3.79
CA PRO A 499 -13.07 -0.40 -2.61
C PRO A 499 -11.63 -0.34 -2.13
N LEU A 500 -11.23 0.84 -1.67
CA LEU A 500 -10.03 1.08 -0.88
C LEU A 500 -10.48 1.57 0.50
N HIS A 501 -9.82 1.04 1.52
CA HIS A 501 -10.08 1.37 2.92
C HIS A 501 -8.91 2.22 3.43
N GLU A 502 -9.21 3.44 3.87
CA GLU A 502 -8.28 4.35 4.51
C GLU A 502 -8.45 4.24 6.03
N LEU A 503 -7.42 3.75 6.74
CA LEU A 503 -7.39 3.56 8.19
C LEU A 503 -6.47 4.59 8.84
N TRP A 504 -6.95 5.28 9.86
CA TRP A 504 -6.17 6.25 10.63
C TRP A 504 -5.55 5.56 11.85
N LEU A 505 -4.34 5.03 11.68
CA LEU A 505 -3.58 4.27 12.67
C LEU A 505 -2.74 5.20 13.55
N PHE A 506 -2.88 5.07 14.87
CA PHE A 506 -2.10 5.78 15.88
C PHE A 506 -1.17 4.81 16.60
N THR A 507 0.13 5.06 16.57
CA THR A 507 1.14 4.30 17.34
C THR A 507 1.39 4.98 18.69
N GLU A 508 1.98 4.27 19.65
CA GLU A 508 2.33 4.80 20.98
C GLU A 508 3.21 6.07 20.90
N ASP A 509 4.10 6.15 19.90
CA ASP A 509 5.00 7.28 19.66
C ASP A 509 4.42 8.37 18.73
N SER A 510 3.20 8.21 18.21
CA SER A 510 2.57 9.15 17.26
C SER A 510 1.86 10.36 17.87
N GLN A 511 1.62 10.35 19.18
CA GLN A 511 0.87 11.36 19.94
C GLN A 511 -0.56 11.55 19.41
N HIS A 512 -0.74 12.46 18.45
CA HIS A 512 -2.03 12.86 17.85
C HIS A 512 -1.96 12.96 16.31
N ILE A 513 -0.88 12.48 15.68
CA ILE A 513 -0.70 12.49 14.22
C ILE A 513 -0.93 11.07 13.71
N PRO A 514 -1.96 10.79 12.89
CA PRO A 514 -2.18 9.46 12.35
C PRO A 514 -1.07 9.07 11.34
N THR A 515 -0.79 7.78 11.24
CA THR A 515 -0.40 7.18 9.96
C THR A 515 -1.67 6.92 9.17
N VAL A 516 -1.75 7.46 7.96
CA VAL A 516 -2.81 7.13 7.01
C VAL A 516 -2.40 5.83 6.31
N VAL A 517 -3.12 4.75 6.57
CA VAL A 517 -2.92 3.45 5.93
C VAL A 517 -3.98 3.27 4.86
N VAL A 518 -3.61 2.94 3.63
CA VAL A 518 -4.59 2.49 2.62
C VAL A 518 -4.36 1.02 2.30
N CYS A 519 -5.43 0.23 2.40
CA CYS A 519 -5.46 -1.17 2.01
C CYS A 519 -6.71 -1.52 1.17
N PRO A 520 -6.67 -2.58 0.36
CA PRO A 520 -7.75 -2.97 -0.56
C PRO A 520 -8.72 -4.00 0.04
N THR A 521 -8.37 -4.57 1.20
CA THR A 521 -9.09 -5.66 1.85
C THR A 521 -8.87 -5.57 3.35
N LEU A 522 -9.95 -5.46 4.12
CA LEU A 522 -9.95 -5.65 5.57
C LEU A 522 -10.06 -7.15 5.92
N PRO A 523 -9.62 -7.58 7.11
CA PRO A 523 -10.00 -8.86 7.68
C PRO A 523 -11.54 -9.01 7.72
N ARG A 524 -12.04 -10.23 7.50
CA ARG A 524 -13.49 -10.53 7.39
C ARG A 524 -14.33 -9.93 8.52
N ASP A 525 -13.81 -10.04 9.74
CA ASP A 525 -14.50 -9.70 10.98
C ASP A 525 -14.00 -8.34 11.54
N PHE A 526 -13.38 -7.48 10.71
CA PHE A 526 -12.81 -6.21 11.17
C PHE A 526 -13.92 -5.19 11.51
N PRO A 527 -13.96 -4.64 12.74
CA PRO A 527 -15.02 -3.74 13.21
C PRO A 527 -14.84 -2.32 12.63
N ALA A 528 -15.15 -2.13 11.36
CA ALA A 528 -14.91 -0.88 10.65
C ALA A 528 -15.80 0.30 11.10
N GLY A 529 -16.87 0.05 11.85
CA GLY A 529 -17.74 1.07 12.45
C GLY A 529 -17.23 1.63 13.80
N ALA A 530 -16.43 0.85 14.53
CA ALA A 530 -16.06 1.16 15.91
C ALA A 530 -15.16 2.39 16.02
N GLU A 531 -15.40 3.21 17.06
CA GLU A 531 -14.63 4.43 17.33
C GLU A 531 -13.13 4.16 17.54
N ILE A 532 -12.79 3.02 18.16
CA ILE A 532 -11.41 2.59 18.39
C ILE A 532 -11.27 1.08 18.15
N VAL A 533 -10.33 0.72 17.28
CA VAL A 533 -9.94 -0.67 17.00
C VAL A 533 -8.49 -0.87 17.42
N ASP A 534 -8.31 -1.46 18.61
CA ASP A 534 -7.00 -1.81 19.16
C ASP A 534 -6.34 -2.99 18.42
N SER A 535 -5.05 -3.23 18.75
CA SER A 535 -4.32 -4.44 18.37
C SER A 535 -4.17 -4.64 16.85
N VAL A 536 -4.10 -3.53 16.10
CA VAL A 536 -3.89 -3.52 14.65
C VAL A 536 -2.39 -3.49 14.34
N GLN A 537 -1.94 -4.39 13.46
CA GLN A 537 -0.60 -4.42 12.90
C GLN A 537 -0.66 -4.22 11.38
N VAL A 538 0.12 -3.28 10.88
CA VAL A 538 0.21 -2.99 9.45
C VAL A 538 1.65 -3.14 8.99
N THR A 539 1.86 -3.90 7.92
CA THR A 539 3.13 -3.95 7.17
C THR A 539 2.87 -3.39 5.78
N GLY A 540 3.64 -2.40 5.36
CA GLY A 540 3.37 -1.69 4.10
C GLY A 540 4.52 -0.81 3.62
N CYS A 541 4.37 -0.26 2.42
CA CYS A 541 5.30 0.67 1.80
C CYS A 541 5.00 2.11 2.24
N PHE A 542 5.97 2.80 2.85
CA PHE A 542 5.85 4.25 3.04
C PHE A 542 6.00 4.94 1.69
N PHE A 543 4.91 5.53 1.22
CA PHE A 543 4.80 6.08 -0.13
C PHE A 543 5.20 7.55 -0.18
N LYS A 544 4.66 8.36 0.75
CA LYS A 544 4.99 9.78 0.92
C LYS A 544 4.54 10.30 2.28
N THR A 545 5.04 11.46 2.69
CA THR A 545 4.31 12.34 3.62
C THR A 545 3.14 12.99 2.85
N TYR A 546 1.91 12.58 3.15
CA TYR A 546 0.69 13.09 2.54
C TYR A 546 0.18 14.34 3.27
N VAL A 547 -0.43 15.26 2.52
CA VAL A 547 -1.05 16.49 3.03
C VAL A 547 -2.56 16.34 3.05
N TYR A 548 -3.16 16.39 4.25
CA TYR A 548 -4.60 16.28 4.45
C TYR A 548 -5.19 17.54 5.10
N ARG A 549 -6.49 17.76 4.91
CA ARG A 549 -7.21 18.87 5.56
C ARG A 549 -7.85 18.36 6.84
N ALA A 550 -7.34 18.81 7.99
CA ALA A 550 -8.09 18.73 9.25
C ALA A 550 -9.11 19.89 9.32
N GLN A 551 -9.99 19.87 10.33
CA GLN A 551 -11.07 20.86 10.48
C GLN A 551 -10.59 22.32 10.31
N ASN A 552 -9.55 22.70 11.07
CA ASN A 552 -9.08 24.08 11.15
C ASN A 552 -7.78 24.34 10.37
N GLU A 553 -7.03 23.28 9.99
CA GLU A 553 -5.64 23.37 9.55
C GLU A 553 -5.31 22.35 8.44
N THR A 554 -4.35 22.68 7.59
CA THR A 554 -3.71 21.69 6.72
C THR A 554 -2.62 20.97 7.51
N ARG A 555 -2.69 19.64 7.56
CA ARG A 555 -1.77 18.79 8.35
C ARG A 555 -1.08 17.76 7.46
N VAL A 556 -0.01 17.17 8.00
CA VAL A 556 0.80 16.15 7.33
C VAL A 556 0.78 14.84 8.09
N ALA A 557 0.70 13.73 7.37
CA ALA A 557 0.71 12.37 7.90
C ALA A 557 1.59 11.45 7.05
N PRO A 558 2.25 10.44 7.63
CA PRO A 558 2.80 9.32 6.86
C PRO A 558 1.69 8.59 6.09
N LEU A 559 1.86 8.40 4.77
CA LEU A 559 0.97 7.57 3.94
C LEU A 559 1.63 6.21 3.68
N LEU A 560 0.97 5.16 4.18
CA LEU A 560 1.42 3.77 4.15
C LEU A 560 0.50 2.94 3.24
N LEU A 561 1.04 2.42 2.14
CA LEU A 561 0.31 1.50 1.27
C LEU A 561 0.49 0.07 1.78
N ALA A 562 -0.59 -0.64 2.06
CA ALA A 562 -0.56 -2.00 2.57
C ALA A 562 -1.41 -2.91 1.69
N GLY A 563 -0.86 -4.07 1.29
CA GLY A 563 -1.64 -5.08 0.56
C GLY A 563 -2.67 -5.77 1.45
N HIS A 564 -2.34 -5.91 2.73
CA HIS A 564 -3.10 -6.61 3.77
C HIS A 564 -2.85 -5.92 5.12
N ILE A 565 -3.81 -5.98 6.04
CA ILE A 565 -3.62 -5.58 7.44
C ILE A 565 -3.88 -6.78 8.36
N GLU A 566 -3.22 -6.81 9.52
CA GLU A 566 -3.52 -7.76 10.59
C GLU A 566 -4.28 -7.07 11.72
N TRP A 567 -5.29 -7.75 12.23
CA TRP A 567 -5.96 -7.42 13.48
C TRP A 567 -5.82 -8.63 14.40
N LEU A 568 -5.23 -8.40 15.58
CA LEU A 568 -4.88 -9.45 16.54
C LEU A 568 -5.53 -9.16 17.90
N PRO A 569 -6.88 -9.11 17.97
CA PRO A 569 -7.58 -8.70 19.18
C PRO A 569 -7.41 -9.71 20.32
N THR A 570 -7.46 -9.24 21.56
CA THR A 570 -7.62 -10.11 22.73
C THR A 570 -9.06 -10.60 22.82
N ALA A 571 -9.29 -11.78 23.42
CA ALA A 571 -10.65 -12.29 23.66
C ALA A 571 -11.56 -11.25 24.34
N SER A 572 -11.03 -10.50 25.31
CA SER A 572 -11.73 -9.40 25.97
C SER A 572 -12.12 -8.24 25.05
N GLN A 573 -11.31 -7.89 24.04
CA GLN A 573 -11.63 -6.86 23.04
C GLN A 573 -12.71 -7.36 22.06
N VAL A 574 -12.67 -8.63 21.66
CA VAL A 574 -13.74 -9.24 20.86
C VAL A 574 -15.06 -9.26 21.63
N LEU A 575 -15.03 -9.64 22.92
CA LEU A 575 -16.23 -9.71 23.77
C LEU A 575 -16.80 -8.35 24.16
N SER A 576 -16.02 -7.26 24.15
CA SER A 576 -16.59 -5.90 24.22
C SER A 576 -17.25 -5.50 22.91
N LEU A 577 -16.59 -5.66 21.76
CA LEU A 577 -17.18 -5.33 20.45
C LEU A 577 -18.50 -6.08 20.16
N VAL A 578 -18.63 -7.33 20.62
CA VAL A 578 -19.89 -8.12 20.53
C VAL A 578 -20.98 -7.59 21.48
N ARG A 579 -20.60 -7.01 22.63
CA ARG A 579 -21.52 -6.39 23.59
C ARG A 579 -22.01 -5.02 23.10
N ASP A 580 -21.12 -4.27 22.47
CA ASP A 580 -21.34 -2.90 22.01
C ASP A 580 -22.07 -2.89 20.64
N GLY A 581 -22.14 -4.04 19.95
CA GLY A 581 -22.86 -4.25 18.69
C GLY A 581 -22.00 -4.11 17.43
N GLU A 582 -20.73 -3.73 17.57
CA GLU A 582 -19.75 -3.51 16.50
C GLU A 582 -19.24 -4.83 15.87
N LEU A 583 -19.48 -5.98 16.50
CA LEU A 583 -19.14 -7.29 15.94
C LEU A 583 -20.32 -8.29 16.08
N PRO A 584 -20.70 -9.02 15.01
CA PRO A 584 -21.76 -10.02 15.08
C PRO A 584 -21.48 -11.12 16.11
N ALA A 585 -22.49 -11.44 16.92
CA ALA A 585 -22.38 -12.40 18.02
C ALA A 585 -22.20 -13.86 17.56
N ASP A 586 -22.39 -14.13 16.28
CA ASP A 586 -22.21 -15.40 15.55
C ASP A 586 -20.90 -15.44 14.73
N SER A 587 -20.10 -14.37 14.74
CA SER A 587 -18.80 -14.34 14.06
C SER A 587 -17.84 -15.42 14.61
N PRO A 588 -16.96 -16.01 13.76
CA PRO A 588 -16.05 -17.05 14.21
C PRO A 588 -15.05 -16.53 15.27
N LEU A 589 -14.64 -15.26 15.20
CA LEU A 589 -13.87 -14.64 16.28
C LEU A 589 -14.66 -14.54 17.60
N ALA A 590 -15.95 -14.21 17.57
CA ALA A 590 -16.78 -14.17 18.77
C ALA A 590 -16.96 -15.56 19.41
N ALA A 591 -17.04 -16.63 18.61
CA ALA A 591 -17.04 -18.00 19.12
C ALA A 591 -15.71 -18.34 19.81
N GLN A 592 -14.58 -18.16 19.10
CA GLN A 592 -13.25 -18.44 19.63
C GLN A 592 -12.93 -17.60 20.89
N ALA A 593 -13.36 -16.34 20.93
CA ALA A 593 -13.16 -15.47 22.09
C ALA A 593 -13.94 -15.92 23.32
N ARG A 594 -15.13 -16.54 23.17
CA ARG A 594 -15.87 -17.13 24.29
C ARG A 594 -15.14 -18.34 24.85
N GLU A 595 -14.68 -19.24 23.99
CA GLU A 595 -13.90 -20.44 24.38
C GLU A 595 -12.63 -20.04 25.17
N MET A 596 -11.90 -19.01 24.70
CA MET A 596 -10.69 -18.52 25.36
C MET A 596 -10.93 -17.69 26.64
N ASP A 597 -12.15 -17.21 26.88
CA ASP A 597 -12.50 -16.49 28.12
C ASP A 597 -13.14 -17.43 29.16
N THR A 598 -13.74 -18.55 28.76
CA THR A 598 -14.21 -19.60 29.69
C THR A 598 -13.10 -20.28 30.49
N ASP A 599 -11.84 -20.22 30.06
CA ASP A 599 -10.67 -20.69 30.82
C ASP A 599 -10.27 -19.76 31.99
N ARG A 600 -10.90 -18.60 32.16
CA ARG A 600 -10.47 -17.55 33.12
C ARG A 600 -11.23 -17.41 34.45
N PRO A 601 -12.55 -17.59 34.55
CA PRO A 601 -13.27 -17.30 35.80
C PRO A 601 -12.98 -18.32 36.91
N GLU A 602 -12.72 -19.59 36.55
CA GLU A 602 -12.44 -20.64 37.55
C GLU A 602 -11.05 -20.46 38.18
N ASP A 603 -10.02 -20.20 37.37
CA ASP A 603 -8.63 -20.09 37.83
C ASP A 603 -8.43 -18.96 38.86
N LEU A 604 -9.12 -17.83 38.69
CA LEU A 604 -9.06 -16.71 39.65
C LEU A 604 -9.83 -17.01 40.95
N LEU A 605 -10.91 -17.79 40.89
CA LEU A 605 -11.62 -18.30 42.08
C LEU A 605 -10.81 -19.39 42.81
N VAL A 606 -10.16 -20.29 42.08
CA VAL A 606 -9.24 -21.30 42.62
C VAL A 606 -8.05 -20.63 43.30
N LEU A 607 -7.46 -19.60 42.69
CA LEU A 607 -6.33 -18.88 43.28
C LEU A 607 -6.76 -18.05 44.51
N LEU A 608 -7.92 -17.40 44.50
CA LEU A 608 -8.47 -16.72 45.67
C LEU A 608 -8.79 -17.69 46.82
N THR A 609 -9.41 -18.84 46.53
CA THR A 609 -9.73 -19.85 47.55
C THR A 609 -8.47 -20.53 48.10
N ALA A 610 -7.44 -20.75 47.28
CA ALA A 610 -6.13 -21.23 47.72
C ALA A 610 -5.43 -20.21 48.64
N VAL A 611 -5.40 -18.91 48.28
CA VAL A 611 -4.85 -17.85 49.14
C VAL A 611 -5.63 -17.73 50.45
N LEU A 612 -6.96 -17.81 50.41
CA LEU A 612 -7.81 -17.83 51.61
C LEU A 612 -7.49 -19.04 52.50
N ALA A 613 -7.34 -20.23 51.91
CA ALA A 613 -6.98 -21.46 52.63
C ALA A 613 -5.60 -21.35 53.30
N VAL A 614 -4.61 -20.75 52.64
CA VAL A 614 -3.29 -20.47 53.22
C VAL A 614 -3.39 -19.50 54.40
N LEU A 615 -4.18 -18.43 54.29
CA LEU A 615 -4.40 -17.47 55.39
C LEU A 615 -5.13 -18.12 56.59
N VAL A 616 -6.11 -18.99 56.33
CA VAL A 616 -6.76 -19.80 57.38
C VAL A 616 -5.76 -20.77 58.02
N ALA A 617 -4.94 -21.47 57.23
CA ALA A 617 -3.90 -22.37 57.74
C ALA A 617 -2.87 -21.63 58.62
N MET A 618 -2.40 -20.44 58.19
CA MET A 618 -1.47 -19.62 58.97
C MET A 618 -2.08 -19.12 60.28
N THR A 619 -3.34 -18.68 60.28
CA THR A 619 -4.02 -18.22 61.51
C THR A 619 -4.32 -19.35 62.49
N VAL A 620 -4.70 -20.54 62.00
CA VAL A 620 -4.84 -21.76 62.82
C VAL A 620 -3.49 -22.20 63.38
N TRP A 621 -2.44 -22.26 62.56
CA TRP A 621 -1.07 -22.60 62.99
C TRP A 621 -0.55 -21.62 64.03
N SER A 622 -0.81 -20.31 63.87
CA SER A 622 -0.44 -19.29 64.85
C SER A 622 -1.15 -19.47 66.20
N ARG A 623 -2.43 -19.92 66.21
CA ARG A 623 -3.14 -20.27 67.44
C ARG A 623 -2.55 -21.53 68.08
N VAL A 624 -2.30 -22.59 67.32
CA VAL A 624 -1.67 -23.83 67.83
C VAL A 624 -0.25 -23.59 68.36
N GLN A 625 0.53 -22.70 67.73
CA GLN A 625 1.82 -22.22 68.24
C GLN A 625 1.68 -21.53 69.59
N LYS A 626 0.67 -20.66 69.76
CA LYS A 626 0.39 -19.98 71.03
C LYS A 626 -0.01 -20.98 72.13
N ASP A 627 -0.97 -21.86 71.85
CA ASP A 627 -1.43 -22.93 72.74
C ASP A 627 -0.26 -23.82 73.23
N ARG A 628 0.64 -24.23 72.32
CA ARG A 628 1.82 -25.03 72.68
C ARG A 628 2.77 -24.28 73.61
N ARG A 629 3.00 -22.98 73.38
CA ARG A 629 3.85 -22.13 74.25
C ARG A 629 3.22 -21.91 75.62
N GLU A 630 1.89 -21.74 75.68
CA GLU A 630 1.17 -21.55 76.94
C GLU A 630 1.12 -22.85 77.75
N ARG A 631 0.87 -24.01 77.13
CA ARG A 631 1.02 -25.32 77.81
C ARG A 631 2.44 -25.57 78.32
N GLN A 632 3.48 -25.19 77.55
CA GLN A 632 4.86 -25.29 78.01
C GLN A 632 5.20 -24.36 79.20
N ARG A 633 4.53 -23.20 79.31
CA ARG A 633 4.64 -22.33 80.50
C ARG A 633 3.93 -22.93 81.71
N VAL A 634 2.71 -23.45 81.52
CA VAL A 634 1.94 -24.08 82.61
C VAL A 634 2.67 -25.31 83.15
N LEU A 635 3.23 -26.18 82.30
CA LEU A 635 4.00 -27.33 82.76
C LEU A 635 5.22 -26.91 83.60
N ARG A 636 5.98 -25.90 83.17
CA ARG A 636 7.11 -25.36 83.96
C ARG A 636 6.69 -24.79 85.32
N LEU A 637 5.49 -24.22 85.43
CA LEU A 637 4.94 -23.71 86.69
C LEU A 637 4.38 -24.81 87.61
N VAL A 638 4.16 -26.03 87.09
CA VAL A 638 3.75 -27.20 87.87
C VAL A 638 4.98 -27.99 88.37
N ASP A 639 6.08 -27.95 87.62
CA ASP A 639 7.37 -28.58 87.99
C ASP A 639 8.24 -27.72 88.94
N GLU A 640 7.82 -26.52 89.35
CA GLU A 640 8.52 -25.72 90.35
C GLU A 640 8.25 -26.27 91.77
N PRO A 641 9.26 -26.85 92.47
CA PRO A 641 9.05 -27.40 93.81
C PRO A 641 8.78 -26.27 94.81
N ALA A 642 7.68 -26.36 95.54
CA ALA A 642 7.23 -25.31 96.45
C ALA A 642 8.19 -25.10 97.63
N THR A 643 9.17 -24.20 97.46
CA THR A 643 10.11 -23.80 98.52
C THR A 643 9.43 -22.87 99.53
N PHE A 644 8.57 -23.45 100.38
CA PHE A 644 8.04 -22.79 101.57
C PHE A 644 9.20 -22.46 102.53
N ARG A 645 9.71 -21.23 102.46
CA ARG A 645 10.48 -20.64 103.56
C ARG A 645 9.51 -20.13 104.61
N GLN A 646 9.57 -20.72 105.80
CA GLN A 646 8.92 -20.20 106.99
C GLN A 646 9.73 -19.02 107.55
N THR A 647 9.06 -17.88 107.73
CA THR A 647 9.43 -16.77 108.63
C THR A 647 8.14 -16.10 109.08
#